data_AF-A0A1Q9DMI8-F1
#
_entry.id   AF-A0A1Q9DMI8-F1
#
_cell.length_a   1.000
_cell.length_b   1.000
_cell.length_c   1.000
_cell.angle_alpha   90.00
_cell.angle_beta   90.00
_cell.angle_gamma   90.00
#
_symmetry.space_group_name_H-M   'P 1'
#
loop_
_entity.id
_entity.type
_entity.pdbx_description
1 polymer ?
#
loop_
_entity_poly.entity_id
_entity_poly.type
_entity_poly.pdbx_seq_one_letter_code
_entity_poly.pdbx_strand_id
1 'polypeptide(L)'
;MDFCHECDQLKLKQEQGWQQSPAELKFHMKGMNRFTSLITCVLIANCRDKATCLAGLSDGTIGILPMKAEMGSGSAGQVLPLVRHTAGVVAMALDETEQHLFSASSDKAIMVFDLRRQMIQCEVSAPSPPTHMIHCQSARYAGLRQRTAKRLAVARAYITEHPAIPAIISACTTGTTQKAMRHSLFVALLVLLTASATVVEESSCKPTPEPCNASPPPGPRLSQVHHGCRLTASTHRRYSPHRGQPSWARRARQQHTRLLRRQCFSAAVAAGPTRQLAWYNQGIAAAELWQESQELEGTGQQLLETAIAAFRKILELDTSRRSELRYLGTIAAGRLLVAAAERSDELGTSHCDALLVEATRHFEEAHRLVREWGHDDLGDAWGDWGKVLALQMRRYISSIPSIGSQSQSLNWSDLLQRVSTLCNQASERFQAATEAVGEGEDEEMEDRSTSDLDWMVLHIEHLSAFVSLASRGVTEAPGAESLEWLRRGILAFQEAVRLAFAVVDLADSADWQHKALQGDVFAAGYHLLCAARPHHQLVAEAPETWRSGLFGSQGMLMPSPPISGESAPAQAQPQPVEVTAEDLVRLAEEAYGRALAAPGVDRGEVGLSCGELALSLARRALADGRDATSALQGAATSLQLAARFGTREEKATAWYNLACAAALAERPSKASEALRACLELVSPAARKDWLREASEDQVESSLPVDECADLSDELSGCALSALQLKTQKHLSDSDLPGSFSVALSTEDGKGHVTGGEQAKHQQPKPKEPQHPASQNRQPQLLDVSRRSAAACCQCASGEVGFSASGGCSFCQGDVRRTENAPQSCHLSLIDAAARTQCAQQCGRQFRRKSWYPEGLNF
;
A
#
# COMPACT_ATOMS: atom_id res chain seq x y z
N MET A 1 -30.03 -21.26 32.14
CA MET A 1 -31.18 -21.07 31.22
C MET A 1 -32.48 -20.72 31.97
N ASP A 2 -32.62 -21.05 33.25
CA ASP A 2 -33.87 -20.79 34.01
C ASP A 2 -34.21 -19.30 34.23
N PHE A 3 -33.21 -18.42 34.20
CA PHE A 3 -33.42 -16.97 34.35
C PHE A 3 -34.18 -16.32 33.18
N CYS A 4 -34.14 -16.93 31.98
CA CYS A 4 -34.89 -16.39 30.83
C CYS A 4 -36.40 -16.61 30.97
N HIS A 5 -36.82 -17.72 31.58
CA HIS A 5 -38.24 -18.08 31.64
C HIS A 5 -39.04 -17.21 32.63
N GLU A 6 -38.41 -16.75 33.73
CA GLU A 6 -39.01 -15.80 34.67
C GLU A 6 -39.12 -14.38 34.11
N CYS A 7 -38.13 -13.92 33.33
CA CYS A 7 -38.20 -12.61 32.66
C CYS A 7 -39.35 -12.54 31.65
N ASP A 8 -39.57 -13.62 30.89
CA ASP A 8 -40.66 -13.67 29.90
C ASP A 8 -42.03 -13.74 30.59
N GLN A 9 -42.14 -14.42 31.74
CA GLN A 9 -43.35 -14.42 32.58
C GLN A 9 -43.65 -13.03 33.20
N LEU A 10 -42.62 -12.32 33.65
CA LEU A 10 -42.72 -10.94 34.15
C LEU A 10 -43.18 -9.97 33.05
N LYS A 11 -42.65 -10.14 31.83
CA LYS A 11 -43.06 -9.37 30.65
C LYS A 11 -44.55 -9.57 30.34
N LEU A 12 -45.02 -10.81 30.32
CA LEU A 12 -46.44 -11.14 30.09
C LEU A 12 -47.38 -10.56 31.16
N LYS A 13 -46.99 -10.65 32.44
CA LYS A 13 -47.80 -10.09 33.55
C LYS A 13 -47.83 -8.57 33.55
N GLN A 14 -46.71 -7.92 33.23
CA GLN A 14 -46.66 -6.46 33.09
C GLN A 14 -47.46 -6.02 31.87
N GLU A 15 -47.26 -6.61 30.69
CA GLU A 15 -48.03 -6.26 29.49
C GLU A 15 -49.55 -6.41 29.69
N GLN A 16 -50.01 -7.44 30.41
CA GLN A 16 -51.44 -7.60 30.74
C GLN A 16 -51.99 -6.51 31.66
N GLY A 17 -51.24 -6.07 32.68
CA GLY A 17 -51.65 -4.96 33.54
C GLY A 17 -51.70 -3.62 32.79
N TRP A 18 -50.84 -3.46 31.77
CA TRP A 18 -50.71 -2.22 31.02
C TRP A 18 -51.76 -2.11 29.91
N GLN A 19 -52.20 -3.23 29.33
CA GLN A 19 -53.32 -3.24 28.39
C GLN A 19 -54.63 -2.74 29.01
N GLN A 20 -54.80 -2.90 30.32
CA GLN A 20 -55.96 -2.42 31.08
C GLN A 20 -55.88 -0.92 31.46
N SER A 21 -54.72 -0.27 31.25
CA SER A 21 -54.57 1.15 31.54
C SER A 21 -55.29 2.02 30.49
N PRO A 22 -55.87 3.18 30.88
CA PRO A 22 -56.46 4.13 29.94
C PRO A 22 -55.49 4.47 28.80
N ALA A 23 -55.98 4.69 27.58
CA ALA A 23 -55.15 4.92 26.40
C ALA A 23 -54.12 6.07 26.60
N GLU A 24 -54.45 7.05 27.42
CA GLU A 24 -53.62 8.21 27.78
C GLU A 24 -52.41 7.87 28.66
N LEU A 25 -52.44 6.73 29.35
CA LEU A 25 -51.38 6.25 30.26
C LEU A 25 -50.65 5.00 29.72
N LYS A 26 -50.94 4.60 28.48
CA LYS A 26 -50.26 3.47 27.83
C LYS A 26 -48.86 3.91 27.42
N PHE A 27 -47.84 3.42 28.11
CA PHE A 27 -46.48 3.52 27.58
C PHE A 27 -46.24 2.35 26.63
N HIS A 28 -45.67 2.66 25.47
CA HIS A 28 -45.24 1.66 24.51
C HIS A 28 -43.77 1.36 24.75
N MET A 29 -43.47 0.15 25.25
CA MET A 29 -42.10 -0.36 25.24
C MET A 29 -41.69 -0.56 23.77
N LYS A 30 -40.81 0.31 23.27
CA LYS A 30 -40.38 0.30 21.86
C LYS A 30 -39.31 -0.75 21.55
N GLY A 31 -38.62 -1.26 22.57
CA GLY A 31 -37.58 -2.24 22.42
C GLY A 31 -36.96 -2.61 23.77
N MET A 32 -36.30 -3.77 23.80
CA MET A 32 -35.55 -4.27 24.95
C MET A 32 -34.20 -4.77 24.43
N ASN A 33 -33.11 -4.33 25.05
CA ASN A 33 -31.77 -4.81 24.74
C ASN A 33 -31.17 -5.49 25.95
N ARG A 34 -30.42 -6.57 25.70
CA ARG A 34 -29.73 -7.35 26.72
C ARG A 34 -28.24 -7.09 26.56
N PHE A 35 -27.60 -6.65 27.64
CA PHE A 35 -26.15 -6.65 27.76
C PHE A 35 -25.73 -7.85 28.59
N THR A 36 -24.54 -8.39 28.32
CA THR A 36 -23.96 -9.52 29.08
C THR A 36 -23.57 -9.13 30.50
N SER A 37 -23.37 -7.83 30.75
CA SER A 37 -22.94 -7.26 32.02
C SER A 37 -24.00 -6.30 32.59
N LEU A 38 -23.97 -6.10 33.92
CA LEU A 38 -24.92 -5.20 34.60
C LEU A 38 -24.74 -3.77 34.11
N ILE A 39 -25.85 -3.10 33.79
CA ILE A 39 -25.87 -1.68 33.43
C ILE A 39 -25.70 -0.85 34.72
N THR A 40 -24.66 -0.03 34.76
CA THR A 40 -24.30 0.80 35.91
C THR A 40 -24.69 2.26 35.73
N CYS A 41 -24.70 2.76 34.49
CA CYS A 41 -25.21 4.10 34.16
C CYS A 41 -25.76 4.15 32.73
N VAL A 42 -26.70 5.05 32.46
CA VAL A 42 -27.35 5.22 31.15
C VAL A 42 -27.35 6.69 30.75
N LEU A 43 -27.12 6.96 29.47
CA LEU A 43 -27.16 8.30 28.88
C LEU A 43 -27.94 8.25 27.56
N ILE A 44 -28.89 9.16 27.36
CA ILE A 44 -29.64 9.29 26.11
C ILE A 44 -29.11 10.52 25.37
N ALA A 45 -28.82 10.35 24.08
CA ALA A 45 -28.13 11.32 23.24
C ALA A 45 -28.76 11.38 21.85
N ASN A 46 -28.55 12.45 21.10
CA ASN A 46 -28.99 12.54 19.71
C ASN A 46 -27.83 12.48 18.70
N CYS A 47 -27.00 11.45 18.80
CA CYS A 47 -25.81 11.30 17.95
C CYS A 47 -26.17 11.21 16.45
N ARG A 48 -25.69 12.19 15.65
CA ARG A 48 -25.89 12.24 14.19
C ARG A 48 -27.37 12.20 13.76
N ASP A 49 -28.22 12.98 14.44
CA ASP A 49 -29.67 13.05 14.20
C ASP A 49 -30.43 11.74 14.50
N LYS A 50 -29.77 10.79 15.17
CA LYS A 50 -30.36 9.54 15.64
C LYS A 50 -30.32 9.51 17.17
N ALA A 51 -31.50 9.43 17.78
CA ALA A 51 -31.64 9.15 19.20
C ALA A 51 -30.91 7.83 19.52
N THR A 52 -29.94 7.89 20.42
CA THR A 52 -29.03 6.81 20.78
C THR A 52 -28.99 6.71 22.30
N CYS A 53 -29.07 5.48 22.81
CA CYS A 53 -28.91 5.15 24.22
C CYS A 53 -27.51 4.57 24.43
N LEU A 54 -26.74 5.19 25.32
CA LEU A 54 -25.42 4.74 25.73
C LEU A 54 -25.56 4.12 27.12
N ALA A 55 -25.03 2.91 27.31
CA ALA A 55 -25.08 2.18 28.57
C ALA A 55 -23.67 1.87 29.05
N GLY A 56 -23.27 2.43 30.19
CA GLY A 56 -22.04 2.03 30.88
C GLY A 56 -22.29 0.72 31.63
N LEU A 57 -21.35 -0.21 31.52
CA LEU A 57 -21.48 -1.56 32.03
C LEU A 57 -20.47 -1.84 33.17
N SER A 58 -20.83 -2.79 34.02
CA SER A 58 -20.05 -3.21 35.19
C SER A 58 -18.71 -3.87 34.88
N ASP A 59 -18.53 -4.36 33.64
CA ASP A 59 -17.27 -4.91 33.13
C ASP A 59 -16.34 -3.85 32.52
N GLY A 60 -16.72 -2.56 32.59
CA GLY A 60 -15.94 -1.45 32.04
C GLY A 60 -16.23 -1.12 30.58
N THR A 61 -17.17 -1.84 29.95
CA THR A 61 -17.58 -1.57 28.58
C THR A 61 -18.67 -0.51 28.48
N ILE A 62 -18.87 0.03 27.27
CA ILE A 62 -19.95 0.98 26.97
C ILE A 62 -20.74 0.44 25.76
N GLY A 63 -22.00 0.10 26.00
CA GLY A 63 -22.95 -0.29 24.97
C GLY A 63 -23.55 0.91 24.24
N ILE A 64 -23.75 0.80 22.93
CA ILE A 64 -24.46 1.80 22.12
C ILE A 64 -25.70 1.17 21.49
N LEU A 65 -26.83 1.86 21.63
CA LEU A 65 -28.10 1.41 21.10
C LEU A 65 -28.83 2.53 20.34
N PRO A 66 -28.96 2.45 19.02
CA PRO A 66 -29.84 3.36 18.27
C PRO A 66 -31.32 3.12 18.62
N MET A 67 -32.02 4.15 19.09
CA MET A 67 -33.43 4.07 19.53
C MET A 67 -34.44 3.97 18.38
N LYS A 68 -34.00 4.19 17.13
CA LYS A 68 -34.83 4.10 15.91
C LYS A 68 -34.59 2.83 15.08
N ALA A 69 -33.82 1.85 15.58
CA ALA A 69 -33.69 0.57 14.88
C ALA A 69 -35.08 -0.07 14.77
N GLU A 70 -35.52 -0.36 13.54
CA GLU A 70 -36.79 -1.05 13.31
C GLU A 70 -36.76 -2.41 14.01
N MET A 71 -37.81 -2.73 14.77
CA MET A 71 -37.96 -4.01 15.45
C MET A 71 -37.97 -5.13 14.39
N GLY A 72 -36.81 -5.75 14.17
CA GLY A 72 -36.64 -6.81 13.16
C GLY A 72 -35.20 -6.97 12.68
N SER A 73 -34.39 -5.91 12.70
CA SER A 73 -32.95 -6.04 12.50
C SER A 73 -32.33 -6.63 13.78
N GLY A 74 -31.92 -7.89 13.73
CA GLY A 74 -31.30 -8.63 14.85
C GLY A 74 -29.94 -8.08 15.33
N SER A 75 -29.69 -6.77 15.19
CA SER A 75 -28.57 -6.09 15.80
C SER A 75 -28.73 -6.14 17.32
N ALA A 76 -28.19 -7.20 17.94
CA ALA A 76 -27.81 -7.16 19.34
C ALA A 76 -27.01 -5.86 19.53
N GLY A 77 -27.45 -4.99 20.44
CA GLY A 77 -26.92 -3.62 20.57
C GLY A 77 -25.41 -3.59 20.41
N GLN A 78 -24.92 -2.82 19.44
CA GLN A 78 -23.49 -2.73 19.15
C GLN A 78 -22.78 -2.25 20.41
N VAL A 79 -22.05 -3.14 21.05
CA VAL A 79 -21.09 -2.76 22.10
C VAL A 79 -19.99 -2.02 21.35
N LEU A 80 -19.63 -0.80 21.77
CA LEU A 80 -18.41 -0.22 21.22
C LEU A 80 -17.28 -1.20 21.56
N PRO A 81 -16.51 -1.70 20.57
CA PRO A 81 -15.38 -2.59 20.84
C PRO A 81 -14.26 -1.92 21.67
N LEU A 82 -14.46 -0.66 22.08
CA LEU A 82 -13.58 0.15 22.90
C LEU A 82 -13.74 -0.19 24.38
N VAL A 83 -13.46 -1.44 24.74
CA VAL A 83 -13.28 -1.85 26.13
C VAL A 83 -11.95 -1.30 26.62
N ARG A 84 -11.96 -0.39 27.60
CA ARG A 84 -10.70 0.03 28.25
C ARG A 84 -10.77 0.28 29.76
N HIS A 85 -11.94 0.52 30.33
CA HIS A 85 -11.99 0.63 31.79
C HIS A 85 -11.70 -0.73 32.40
N THR A 86 -10.81 -0.77 33.38
CA THR A 86 -10.42 -1.98 34.10
C THR A 86 -11.42 -2.36 35.20
N ALA A 87 -12.45 -1.51 35.40
CA ALA A 87 -13.56 -1.73 36.31
C ALA A 87 -14.84 -1.07 35.76
N GLY A 88 -15.98 -1.28 36.44
CA GLY A 88 -17.29 -0.82 35.98
C GLY A 88 -17.38 0.70 35.77
N VAL A 89 -18.07 1.09 34.69
CA VAL A 89 -18.31 2.50 34.32
C VAL A 89 -19.32 3.11 35.29
N VAL A 90 -18.92 4.13 36.04
CA VAL A 90 -19.74 4.72 37.11
C VAL A 90 -20.47 5.99 36.69
N ALA A 91 -19.96 6.71 35.70
CA ALA A 91 -20.60 7.91 35.18
C ALA A 91 -20.25 8.15 33.71
N MET A 92 -21.18 8.78 32.98
CA MET A 92 -20.97 9.22 31.60
C MET A 92 -21.51 10.64 31.40
N ALA A 93 -20.90 11.40 30.50
CA ALA A 93 -21.38 12.70 30.05
C ALA A 93 -21.04 12.92 28.58
N LEU A 94 -21.87 13.67 27.86
CA LEU A 94 -21.60 14.06 26.48
C LEU A 94 -21.23 15.53 26.39
N ASP A 95 -20.42 15.87 25.39
CA ASP A 95 -20.25 17.26 25.01
C ASP A 95 -21.51 17.85 24.37
N GLU A 96 -21.56 19.19 24.28
CA GLU A 96 -22.70 19.89 23.65
C GLU A 96 -22.84 19.57 22.15
N THR A 97 -21.78 19.06 21.52
CA THR A 97 -21.78 18.65 20.11
C THR A 97 -22.20 17.19 19.89
N GLU A 98 -22.37 16.45 20.97
CA GLU A 98 -22.63 15.00 21.00
C GLU A 98 -21.64 14.19 20.14
N GLN A 99 -20.42 14.71 19.95
CA GLN A 99 -19.33 14.03 19.24
C GLN A 99 -18.37 13.37 20.23
N HIS A 100 -18.30 13.87 21.46
CA HIS A 100 -17.38 13.37 22.48
C HIS A 100 -18.13 12.81 23.68
N LEU A 101 -17.89 11.54 23.97
CA LEU A 101 -18.38 10.88 25.18
C LEU A 101 -17.26 10.88 26.23
N PHE A 102 -17.56 11.38 27.42
CA PHE A 102 -16.71 11.24 28.60
C PHE A 102 -17.28 10.10 29.44
N SER A 103 -16.45 9.16 29.84
CA SER A 103 -16.84 8.12 30.80
C SER A 103 -15.83 8.00 31.92
N ALA A 104 -16.33 7.75 33.13
CA ALA A 104 -15.52 7.50 34.31
C ALA A 104 -15.76 6.09 34.82
N SER A 105 -14.72 5.45 35.33
CA SER A 105 -14.80 4.15 35.97
C SER A 105 -14.38 4.20 37.44
N SER A 106 -14.81 3.16 38.16
CA SER A 106 -14.39 2.88 39.54
C SER A 106 -12.88 2.65 39.68
N ASP A 107 -12.16 2.37 38.58
CA ASP A 107 -10.69 2.29 38.54
C ASP A 107 -9.98 3.67 38.55
N LYS A 108 -10.77 4.75 38.65
CA LYS A 108 -10.33 6.17 38.60
C LYS A 108 -9.97 6.67 37.21
N ALA A 109 -10.07 5.87 36.16
CA ALA A 109 -9.86 6.34 34.80
C ALA A 109 -11.06 7.16 34.31
N ILE A 110 -10.76 8.23 33.58
CA ILE A 110 -11.69 9.05 32.82
C ILE A 110 -11.24 8.95 31.36
N MET A 111 -12.11 8.46 30.50
CA MET A 111 -11.84 8.30 29.07
C MET A 111 -12.71 9.25 28.26
N VAL A 112 -12.15 9.76 27.17
CA VAL A 112 -12.84 10.60 26.20
C VAL A 112 -12.86 9.86 24.88
N PHE A 113 -14.05 9.56 24.38
CA PHE A 113 -14.28 8.84 23.13
C PHE A 113 -14.76 9.81 22.07
N ASP A 114 -14.19 9.72 20.88
CA ASP A 114 -14.77 10.28 19.67
C ASP A 114 -15.84 9.32 19.16
N LEU A 115 -17.11 9.65 19.37
CA LEU A 115 -18.24 8.81 18.92
C LEU A 115 -18.31 8.72 17.40
N ARG A 116 -17.72 9.67 16.66
CA ARG A 116 -17.73 9.64 15.20
C ARG A 116 -16.73 8.62 14.68
N ARG A 117 -15.54 8.58 15.27
CA ARG A 117 -14.43 7.71 14.86
C ARG A 117 -14.39 6.39 15.61
N GLN A 118 -15.25 6.23 16.62
CA GLN A 118 -15.22 5.11 17.55
C GLN A 118 -13.78 4.87 18.08
N MET A 119 -13.14 5.92 18.59
CA MET A 119 -11.79 5.81 19.14
C MET A 119 -11.63 6.60 20.44
N ILE A 120 -10.70 6.17 21.29
CA ILE A 120 -10.35 6.89 22.51
C ILE A 120 -9.41 8.04 22.15
N GLN A 121 -9.86 9.26 22.41
CA GLN A 121 -9.06 10.47 22.21
C GLN A 121 -8.09 10.70 23.37
N CYS A 122 -8.53 10.49 24.61
CA CYS A 122 -7.65 10.62 25.76
C CYS A 122 -8.11 9.80 26.97
N GLU A 123 -7.15 9.55 27.86
CA GLU A 123 -7.35 8.89 29.14
C GLU A 123 -6.69 9.74 30.24
N VAL A 124 -7.42 9.98 31.32
CA VAL A 124 -7.02 10.81 32.45
C VAL A 124 -7.35 10.08 33.74
N SER A 125 -6.38 9.95 34.65
CA SER A 125 -6.65 9.38 35.97
C SER A 125 -7.13 10.46 36.95
N ALA A 126 -8.27 10.22 37.57
CA ALA A 126 -8.79 11.03 38.66
C ALA A 126 -8.08 10.68 39.99
N PRO A 127 -7.94 11.64 40.92
CA PRO A 127 -7.31 11.37 42.22
C PRO A 127 -8.12 10.37 43.08
N SER A 128 -9.41 10.23 42.81
CA SER A 128 -10.33 9.29 43.45
C SER A 128 -11.40 8.81 42.46
N PRO A 129 -12.05 7.66 42.69
CA PRO A 129 -13.11 7.16 41.82
C PRO A 129 -14.21 8.21 41.64
N PRO A 130 -14.52 8.65 40.40
CA PRO A 130 -15.56 9.65 40.17
C PRO A 130 -16.93 9.06 40.48
N THR A 131 -17.77 9.77 41.24
CA THR A 131 -19.15 9.32 41.51
C THR A 131 -20.17 9.94 40.57
N HIS A 132 -19.87 11.12 40.04
CA HIS A 132 -20.74 11.87 39.13
C HIS A 132 -19.90 12.62 38.10
N MET A 133 -20.47 12.81 36.90
CA MET A 133 -19.84 13.56 35.82
C MET A 133 -20.86 14.51 35.20
N ILE A 134 -20.47 15.78 35.05
CA ILE A 134 -21.28 16.81 34.41
C ILE A 134 -20.38 17.53 33.41
N HIS A 135 -20.72 17.44 32.13
CA HIS A 135 -20.05 18.24 31.10
C HIS A 135 -20.67 19.65 31.07
N CYS A 136 -19.84 20.68 31.08
CA CYS A 136 -20.27 22.07 30.96
C CYS A 136 -19.30 22.84 30.06
N GLN A 137 -19.80 23.35 28.93
CA GLN A 137 -18.96 24.09 27.97
C GLN A 137 -18.95 25.60 28.22
N SER A 138 -19.67 26.09 29.25
CA SER A 138 -19.86 27.53 29.41
C SER A 138 -18.53 28.25 29.70
N ALA A 139 -18.19 29.20 28.83
CA ALA A 139 -17.16 30.21 29.06
C ALA A 139 -17.39 31.02 30.35
N ARG A 140 -18.56 30.90 30.99
CA ARG A 140 -18.90 31.53 32.28
C ARG A 140 -18.06 30.99 33.45
N TYR A 141 -17.51 29.77 33.36
CA TYR A 141 -16.57 29.26 34.37
C TYR A 141 -15.16 29.84 34.25
N ALA A 142 -14.77 30.44 33.12
CA ALA A 142 -13.55 31.22 33.05
C ALA A 142 -13.65 32.46 33.97
N GLY A 143 -14.83 33.10 34.01
CA GLY A 143 -15.13 34.18 34.94
C GLY A 143 -15.21 33.72 36.40
N LEU A 144 -15.74 32.52 36.67
CA LEU A 144 -15.72 31.94 38.01
C LEU A 144 -14.29 31.61 38.44
N ARG A 145 -13.47 30.97 37.60
CA ARG A 145 -12.04 30.72 37.85
C ARG A 145 -11.27 32.02 38.07
N GLN A 146 -11.52 33.08 37.28
CA GLN A 146 -10.91 34.39 37.49
C GLN A 146 -11.34 35.03 38.81
N ARG A 147 -12.63 34.97 39.16
CA ARG A 147 -13.16 35.50 40.44
C ARG A 147 -12.65 34.71 41.64
N THR A 148 -12.58 33.38 41.56
CA THR A 148 -12.04 32.53 42.63
C THR A 148 -10.53 32.70 42.74
N ALA A 149 -9.79 32.83 41.64
CA ALA A 149 -8.36 33.14 41.65
C ALA A 149 -8.08 34.54 42.21
N LYS A 150 -8.89 35.55 41.87
CA LYS A 150 -8.79 36.90 42.45
C LYS A 150 -9.11 36.89 43.95
N ARG A 151 -10.15 36.16 44.36
CA ARG A 151 -10.52 35.99 45.78
C ARG A 151 -9.46 35.22 46.57
N LEU A 152 -8.86 34.18 45.99
CA LEU A 152 -7.73 33.45 46.58
C LEU A 152 -6.45 34.29 46.65
N ALA A 153 -6.19 35.14 45.66
CA ALA A 153 -5.06 36.06 45.67
C ALA A 153 -5.23 37.15 46.74
N VAL A 154 -6.44 37.72 46.88
CA VAL A 154 -6.78 38.68 47.94
C VAL A 154 -6.73 38.02 49.31
N ALA A 155 -7.25 36.79 49.46
CA ALA A 155 -7.15 36.05 50.70
C ALA A 155 -5.69 35.72 51.07
N ARG A 156 -4.85 35.35 50.09
CA ARG A 156 -3.41 35.16 50.32
C ARG A 156 -2.71 36.45 50.73
N ALA A 157 -2.96 37.55 50.03
CA ALA A 157 -2.40 38.86 50.36
C ALA A 157 -2.79 39.29 51.78
N TYR A 158 -4.07 39.11 52.14
CA TYR A 158 -4.58 39.40 53.48
C TYR A 158 -3.93 38.55 54.57
N ILE A 159 -3.75 37.23 54.32
CA ILE A 159 -3.05 36.32 55.24
C ILE A 159 -1.58 36.71 55.40
N THR A 160 -0.90 37.18 54.34
CA THR A 160 0.49 37.65 54.43
C THR A 160 0.64 38.99 55.12
N GLU A 161 -0.33 39.90 54.99
CA GLU A 161 -0.30 41.21 55.65
C GLU A 161 -0.67 41.15 57.14
N HIS A 162 -1.30 40.05 57.58
CA HIS A 162 -1.77 39.87 58.96
C HIS A 162 -1.08 38.65 59.60
N PRO A 163 0.16 38.81 60.13
CA PRO A 163 0.98 37.70 60.62
C PRO A 163 0.37 36.93 61.81
N ALA A 164 -0.66 37.49 62.45
CA ALA A 164 -1.46 36.79 63.46
C ALA A 164 -2.26 35.60 62.89
N ILE A 165 -2.65 35.63 61.61
CA ILE A 165 -3.49 34.59 60.98
C ILE A 165 -2.71 33.27 60.82
N PRO A 166 -1.48 33.23 60.27
CA PRO A 166 -0.65 32.03 60.29
C PRO A 166 -0.38 31.49 61.69
N ALA A 167 -0.19 32.37 62.69
CA ALA A 167 0.03 31.97 64.08
C ALA A 167 -1.21 31.30 64.70
N ILE A 168 -2.41 31.80 64.40
CA ILE A 168 -3.68 31.18 64.82
C ILE A 168 -3.90 29.83 64.13
N ILE A 169 -3.61 29.72 62.83
CA ILE A 169 -3.71 28.46 62.08
C ILE A 169 -2.72 27.40 62.61
N SER A 170 -1.49 27.83 62.95
CA SER A 170 -0.46 26.97 63.56
C SER A 170 -0.84 26.51 64.97
N ALA A 171 -1.43 27.40 65.78
CA ALA A 171 -1.96 27.05 67.10
C ALA A 171 -3.17 26.09 67.03
N CYS A 172 -4.02 26.23 66.00
CA CYS A 172 -5.17 25.34 65.78
C CYS A 172 -4.78 23.93 65.29
N THR A 173 -3.64 23.78 64.62
CA THR A 173 -3.17 22.48 64.10
C THR A 173 -2.39 21.67 65.14
N THR A 174 -1.98 22.30 66.25
CA THR A 174 -1.17 21.66 67.32
C THR A 174 -1.95 21.39 68.62
N GLY A 175 -3.20 21.85 68.76
CA GLY A 175 -4.01 21.70 69.97
C GLY A 175 -4.91 20.44 70.01
N THR A 176 -4.79 19.64 71.08
CA THR A 176 -5.41 18.31 71.26
C THR A 176 -6.84 18.28 71.80
N THR A 177 -7.61 19.36 71.77
CA THR A 177 -9.01 19.33 72.26
C THR A 177 -10.04 19.80 71.24
N GLN A 178 -10.84 18.84 70.78
CA GLN A 178 -11.86 18.91 69.72
C GLN A 178 -12.97 19.96 69.93
N LYS A 179 -13.13 20.49 71.16
CA LYS A 179 -14.17 21.47 71.51
C LYS A 179 -13.79 22.92 71.20
N ALA A 180 -12.49 23.24 71.17
CA ALA A 180 -12.01 24.59 70.81
C ALA A 180 -11.99 24.82 69.29
N MET A 181 -11.75 23.78 68.49
CA MET A 181 -11.71 23.89 67.02
C MET A 181 -13.02 24.38 66.40
N ARG A 182 -14.18 23.98 66.95
CA ARG A 182 -15.49 24.33 66.34
C ARG A 182 -15.82 25.82 66.44
N HIS A 183 -15.44 26.49 67.53
CA HIS A 183 -15.68 27.93 67.67
C HIS A 183 -14.68 28.76 66.86
N SER A 184 -13.39 28.40 66.86
CA SER A 184 -12.38 29.14 66.11
C SER A 184 -12.54 29.01 64.59
N LEU A 185 -12.95 27.84 64.08
CA LEU A 185 -13.24 27.65 62.66
C LEU A 185 -14.51 28.42 62.23
N PHE A 186 -15.51 28.50 63.10
CA PHE A 186 -16.75 29.23 62.84
C PHE A 186 -16.52 30.74 62.78
N VAL A 187 -15.71 31.30 63.69
CA VAL A 187 -15.34 32.72 63.67
C VAL A 187 -14.47 33.06 62.46
N ALA A 188 -13.52 32.20 62.07
CA ALA A 188 -12.71 32.39 60.87
C ALA A 188 -13.56 32.35 59.58
N LEU A 189 -14.56 31.45 59.51
CA LEU A 189 -15.52 31.43 58.40
C LEU A 189 -16.41 32.67 58.38
N LEU A 190 -16.85 33.16 59.54
CA LEU A 190 -17.68 34.35 59.63
C LEU A 190 -16.95 35.61 59.14
N VAL A 191 -15.67 35.76 59.47
CA VAL A 191 -14.81 36.87 59.02
C VAL A 191 -14.56 36.81 57.51
N LEU A 192 -14.41 35.62 56.94
CA LEU A 192 -14.27 35.44 55.48
C LEU A 192 -15.58 35.72 54.73
N LEU A 193 -16.73 35.43 55.34
CA LEU A 193 -18.05 35.67 54.75
C LEU A 193 -18.47 37.15 54.81
N THR A 194 -18.14 37.88 55.87
CA THR A 194 -18.46 39.31 55.98
C THR A 194 -17.58 40.20 55.07
N ALA A 195 -16.33 39.82 54.83
CA ALA A 195 -15.46 40.49 53.86
C ALA A 195 -15.94 40.36 52.39
N SER A 196 -16.88 39.44 52.12
CA SER A 196 -17.40 39.17 50.78
C SER A 196 -18.60 40.05 50.37
N ALA A 197 -19.19 40.81 51.31
CA ALA A 197 -20.52 41.42 51.14
C ALA A 197 -20.52 42.92 50.79
N THR A 198 -19.37 43.60 50.71
CA THR A 198 -19.33 45.06 50.46
C THR A 198 -18.48 45.44 49.26
N VAL A 199 -19.02 45.36 48.03
CA VAL A 199 -18.63 46.23 46.90
C VAL A 199 -19.86 46.42 46.00
N VAL A 200 -20.36 47.66 45.96
CA VAL A 200 -21.54 48.15 45.23
C VAL A 200 -21.18 48.52 43.78
N GLU A 201 -22.20 48.45 42.92
CA GLU A 201 -22.24 48.78 41.49
C GLU A 201 -21.79 50.20 41.14
N GLU A 202 -21.10 50.36 40.00
CA GLU A 202 -21.33 51.50 39.10
C GLU A 202 -20.94 51.16 37.66
N SER A 203 -21.72 51.70 36.72
CA SER A 203 -21.86 51.28 35.33
C SER A 203 -21.42 52.33 34.31
N SER A 204 -21.08 51.85 33.10
CA SER A 204 -21.12 52.53 31.80
C SER A 204 -19.89 53.36 31.34
N CYS A 205 -19.29 52.97 30.20
CA CYS A 205 -19.33 53.71 28.93
C CYS A 205 -18.50 53.02 27.81
N LYS A 206 -18.92 53.25 26.56
CA LYS A 206 -18.48 52.66 25.28
C LYS A 206 -17.11 53.20 24.80
N PRO A 207 -16.47 52.55 23.79
CA PRO A 207 -15.10 52.85 23.37
C PRO A 207 -15.01 53.79 22.15
N THR A 208 -13.95 54.60 22.09
CA THR A 208 -13.42 55.19 20.86
C THR A 208 -11.91 54.96 20.78
N PRO A 209 -11.32 54.76 19.58
CA PRO A 209 -9.91 54.45 19.43
C PRO A 209 -9.11 55.65 18.90
N GLU A 210 -7.96 55.95 19.48
CA GLU A 210 -6.87 56.64 18.76
C GLU A 210 -5.49 56.18 19.24
N PRO A 211 -4.45 56.24 18.37
CA PRO A 211 -3.18 55.55 18.54
C PRO A 211 -2.07 56.51 18.99
N CYS A 212 -1.21 56.06 19.90
CA CYS A 212 0.04 56.77 20.21
C CYS A 212 1.24 55.83 20.09
N ASN A 213 2.08 56.17 19.12
CA ASN A 213 3.48 55.75 18.99
C ASN A 213 4.27 56.20 20.23
N ALA A 214 5.06 55.29 20.82
CA ALA A 214 6.25 55.66 21.58
C ALA A 214 7.24 54.48 21.62
N SER A 215 8.47 54.75 21.16
CA SER A 215 9.64 53.87 21.19
C SER A 215 10.19 53.70 22.63
N PRO A 216 10.87 52.58 22.96
CA PRO A 216 11.45 52.37 24.29
C PRO A 216 12.94 52.77 24.36
N PRO A 217 13.48 53.13 25.56
CA PRO A 217 14.92 53.25 25.79
C PRO A 217 15.55 51.94 26.29
N PRO A 218 16.91 51.82 26.29
CA PRO A 218 17.60 50.54 26.31
C PRO A 218 18.19 50.12 27.67
N GLY A 219 18.26 48.79 27.87
CA GLY A 219 19.30 48.07 28.65
C GLY A 219 18.90 47.52 30.04
N PRO A 220 19.69 46.63 30.66
CA PRO A 220 20.57 45.59 30.12
C PRO A 220 20.22 44.17 30.64
N ARG A 221 20.87 43.18 30.02
CA ARG A 221 20.74 41.72 30.24
C ARG A 221 21.16 41.28 31.65
N LEU A 222 20.42 40.31 32.21
CA LEU A 222 20.98 39.24 33.04
C LEU A 222 20.19 37.94 32.80
N SER A 223 20.97 36.89 32.51
CA SER A 223 20.57 35.58 32.01
C SER A 223 20.25 34.60 33.15
N GLN A 224 19.05 34.02 33.15
CA GLN A 224 18.78 32.71 33.72
C GLN A 224 17.76 31.97 32.84
N VAL A 225 18.22 30.91 32.18
CA VAL A 225 17.41 30.03 31.34
C VAL A 225 16.77 28.96 32.22
N HIS A 226 15.49 29.11 32.52
CA HIS A 226 14.61 28.01 32.91
C HIS A 226 13.79 27.61 31.68
N HIS A 227 14.09 26.45 31.07
CA HIS A 227 13.23 25.86 30.04
C HIS A 227 12.02 25.18 30.68
N GLY A 228 10.96 25.96 30.91
CA GLY A 228 9.60 25.45 31.08
C GLY A 228 8.84 25.59 29.77
N CYS A 229 8.55 24.46 29.10
CA CYS A 229 7.66 24.44 27.93
C CYS A 229 6.23 24.77 28.39
N ARG A 230 5.85 26.05 28.31
CA ARG A 230 4.48 26.55 28.55
C ARG A 230 3.91 27.01 27.21
N LEU A 231 3.12 26.15 26.56
CA LEU A 231 2.29 26.57 25.44
C LEU A 231 1.07 27.32 25.97
N THR A 232 1.10 28.64 25.90
CA THR A 232 -0.12 29.45 25.91
C THR A 232 -0.78 29.32 24.53
N ALA A 233 -1.97 28.74 24.49
CA ALA A 233 -2.84 28.77 23.32
C ALA A 233 -3.24 30.23 23.02
N SER A 234 -2.51 30.91 22.14
CA SER A 234 -3.00 32.13 21.50
C SER A 234 -3.86 31.74 20.31
N THR A 235 -5.08 32.26 20.31
CA THR A 235 -6.11 32.17 19.26
C THR A 235 -5.56 32.24 17.83
N HIS A 236 -5.38 31.09 17.18
CA HIS A 236 -5.32 31.03 15.72
C HIS A 236 -6.75 31.16 15.18
N ARG A 237 -7.06 32.32 14.61
CA ARG A 237 -8.20 32.48 13.70
C ARG A 237 -8.10 31.43 12.60
N ARG A 238 -9.22 30.75 12.34
CA ARG A 238 -9.41 29.83 11.21
C ARG A 238 -9.00 30.53 9.91
N TYR A 239 -7.83 30.18 9.39
CA TYR A 239 -7.49 30.40 7.98
C TYR A 239 -7.97 29.17 7.22
N SER A 240 -9.00 29.33 6.39
CA SER A 240 -9.35 28.33 5.38
C SER A 240 -8.16 28.12 4.44
N PRO A 241 -7.87 26.88 4.02
CA PRO A 241 -6.78 26.64 3.09
C PRO A 241 -7.15 27.22 1.72
N HIS A 242 -6.40 28.24 1.28
CA HIS A 242 -6.44 28.69 -0.10
C HIS A 242 -6.03 27.52 -1.02
N ARG A 243 -6.94 27.08 -1.90
CA ARG A 243 -6.64 26.22 -3.06
C ARG A 243 -5.63 26.97 -3.94
N GLY A 244 -4.37 26.55 -3.91
CA GLY A 244 -3.30 27.20 -4.68
C GLY A 244 -1.89 27.00 -4.14
N GLN A 245 -1.70 26.35 -2.98
CA GLN A 245 -0.35 26.07 -2.52
C GLN A 245 0.34 25.01 -3.40
N PRO A 246 1.58 25.29 -3.86
CA PRO A 246 2.35 24.36 -4.66
C PRO A 246 2.69 23.09 -3.86
N SER A 247 2.83 21.95 -4.55
CA SER A 247 3.00 20.62 -3.94
C SER A 247 4.20 20.55 -2.99
N TRP A 248 5.28 21.28 -3.28
CA TRP A 248 6.46 21.37 -2.40
C TRP A 248 6.14 22.00 -1.03
N ALA A 249 5.23 22.99 -0.98
CA ALA A 249 4.85 23.65 0.27
C ALA A 249 3.95 22.77 1.16
N ARG A 250 3.23 21.81 0.56
CA ARG A 250 2.48 20.78 1.32
C ARG A 250 3.43 19.72 1.86
N ARG A 251 4.34 19.21 1.02
CA ARG A 251 5.39 18.25 1.43
C ARG A 251 6.24 18.81 2.58
N ALA A 252 6.72 20.05 2.45
CA ALA A 252 7.50 20.71 3.52
C ALA A 252 6.72 20.86 4.84
N ARG A 253 5.41 21.16 4.79
CA ARG A 253 4.56 21.23 6.00
C ARG A 253 4.32 19.86 6.64
N GLN A 254 4.08 18.84 5.82
CA GLN A 254 3.91 17.47 6.30
C GLN A 254 5.19 16.99 6.97
N GLN A 255 6.34 17.19 6.32
CA GLN A 255 7.66 16.85 6.85
C GLN A 255 7.95 17.61 8.16
N HIS A 256 7.66 18.92 8.22
CA HIS A 256 7.84 19.70 9.45
C HIS A 256 6.94 19.22 10.60
N THR A 257 5.68 18.90 10.30
CA THR A 257 4.72 18.39 11.31
C THR A 257 5.19 17.04 11.87
N ARG A 258 5.77 16.18 11.03
CA ARG A 258 6.30 14.88 11.46
C ARG A 258 7.60 15.00 12.25
N LEU A 259 8.51 15.90 11.86
CA LEU A 259 9.70 16.21 12.67
C LEU A 259 9.33 16.73 14.06
N LEU A 260 8.33 17.61 14.15
CA LEU A 260 7.77 18.06 15.43
C LEU A 260 7.18 16.91 16.23
N ARG A 261 6.42 15.98 15.60
CA ARG A 261 5.92 14.78 16.27
C ARG A 261 7.05 13.92 16.83
N ARG A 262 8.12 13.66 16.06
CA ARG A 262 9.29 12.91 16.53
C ARG A 262 9.93 13.57 17.75
N GLN A 263 10.10 14.89 17.75
CA GLN A 263 10.64 15.63 18.90
C GLN A 263 9.72 15.51 20.12
N CYS A 264 8.41 15.64 19.92
CA CYS A 264 7.42 15.47 20.98
C CYS A 264 7.44 14.05 21.57
N PHE A 265 7.53 13.01 20.75
CA PHE A 265 7.58 11.63 21.23
C PHE A 265 8.92 11.30 21.89
N SER A 266 10.03 11.85 21.39
CA SER A 266 11.34 11.73 22.05
C SER A 266 11.30 12.38 23.44
N ALA A 267 10.68 13.55 23.57
CA ALA A 267 10.48 14.22 24.86
C ALA A 267 9.52 13.43 25.76
N ALA A 268 8.46 12.82 25.21
CA ALA A 268 7.53 11.99 25.97
C ALA A 268 8.19 10.72 26.51
N VAL A 269 9.03 10.06 25.71
CA VAL A 269 9.83 8.90 26.13
C VAL A 269 10.88 9.30 27.18
N ALA A 270 11.54 10.43 27.01
CA ALA A 270 12.45 10.96 28.04
C ALA A 270 11.72 11.28 29.36
N ALA A 271 10.48 11.77 29.30
CA ALA A 271 9.67 12.07 30.47
C ALA A 271 9.04 10.81 31.13
N GLY A 272 8.96 9.70 30.42
CA GLY A 272 8.33 8.46 30.89
C GLY A 272 8.89 7.23 30.21
N PRO A 273 10.15 6.83 30.51
CA PRO A 273 10.84 5.74 29.80
C PRO A 273 10.21 4.36 30.02
N THR A 274 9.30 4.23 30.99
CA THR A 274 8.54 2.99 31.25
C THR A 274 7.18 2.95 30.54
N ARG A 275 6.75 4.02 29.86
CA ARG A 275 5.45 4.09 29.19
C ARG A 275 5.53 3.47 27.80
N GLN A 276 5.00 2.26 27.65
CA GLN A 276 4.98 1.51 26.37
C GLN A 276 4.35 2.30 25.22
N LEU A 277 3.22 2.98 25.46
CA LEU A 277 2.55 3.79 24.44
C LEU A 277 3.43 4.93 23.91
N ALA A 278 4.32 5.48 24.73
CA ALA A 278 5.25 6.52 24.28
C ALA A 278 6.29 5.93 23.31
N TRP A 279 6.82 4.74 23.61
CA TRP A 279 7.73 4.00 22.73
C TRP A 279 7.05 3.57 21.43
N TYR A 280 5.82 3.06 21.49
CA TYR A 280 5.05 2.70 20.30
C TYR A 280 4.88 3.89 19.35
N ASN A 281 4.42 5.03 19.87
CA ASN A 281 4.25 6.23 19.05
C ASN A 281 5.58 6.80 18.53
N GLN A 282 6.67 6.69 19.31
CA GLN A 282 8.01 7.04 18.81
C GLN A 282 8.42 6.13 17.65
N GLY A 283 8.18 4.82 17.77
CA GLY A 283 8.44 3.82 16.74
C GLY A 283 7.69 4.12 15.45
N ILE A 284 6.38 4.31 15.52
CA ILE A 284 5.54 4.65 14.37
C ILE A 284 5.98 5.98 13.73
N ALA A 285 6.21 7.03 14.53
CA ALA A 285 6.64 8.31 13.99
C ALA A 285 8.01 8.25 13.29
N ALA A 286 8.94 7.44 13.82
CA ALA A 286 10.23 7.21 13.19
C ALA A 286 10.12 6.36 11.91
N ALA A 287 9.25 5.34 11.91
CA ALA A 287 8.97 4.49 10.76
C ALA A 287 8.35 5.28 9.59
N GLU A 288 7.33 6.12 9.86
CA GLU A 288 6.72 6.99 8.85
C GLU A 288 7.75 7.97 8.25
N LEU A 289 8.58 8.57 9.10
CA LEU A 289 9.64 9.48 8.64
C LEU A 289 10.67 8.73 7.79
N TRP A 290 11.01 7.50 8.16
CA TRP A 290 11.93 6.66 7.40
C TRP A 290 11.36 6.32 6.01
N GLN A 291 10.08 5.95 5.94
CA GLN A 291 9.42 5.63 4.67
C GLN A 291 9.47 6.79 3.68
N GLU A 292 9.38 8.03 4.16
CA GLU A 292 9.43 9.23 3.32
C GLU A 292 10.83 9.75 3.04
N SER A 293 11.84 9.31 3.79
CA SER A 293 13.21 9.83 3.73
C SER A 293 14.03 9.35 2.53
N GLN A 294 13.40 8.86 1.46
CA GLN A 294 14.07 8.34 0.25
C GLN A 294 15.13 9.29 -0.34
N GLU A 295 15.04 10.61 -0.07
CA GLU A 295 15.97 11.62 -0.60
C GLU A 295 17.07 12.08 0.38
N LEU A 296 17.05 11.66 1.65
CA LEU A 296 17.95 12.20 2.69
C LEU A 296 18.99 11.15 3.12
N GLU A 297 20.08 11.06 2.36
CA GLU A 297 21.25 10.23 2.66
C GLU A 297 21.69 10.36 4.13
N GLY A 298 21.89 9.21 4.80
CA GLY A 298 22.35 9.11 6.18
C GLY A 298 21.29 9.27 7.28
N THR A 299 20.22 10.05 7.07
CA THR A 299 19.16 10.19 8.10
C THR A 299 18.19 9.02 8.13
N GLY A 300 17.99 8.35 6.99
CA GLY A 300 17.13 7.17 6.89
C GLY A 300 17.56 6.06 7.84
N GLN A 301 18.84 5.67 7.82
CA GLN A 301 19.34 4.60 8.69
C GLN A 301 19.11 4.88 10.18
N GLN A 302 19.39 6.13 10.62
CA GLN A 302 19.15 6.52 12.01
C GLN A 302 17.66 6.48 12.39
N LEU A 303 16.76 6.81 11.47
CA LEU A 303 15.31 6.74 11.68
C LEU A 303 14.83 5.29 11.79
N LEU A 304 15.32 4.41 10.93
CA LEU A 304 15.07 2.97 10.97
C LEU A 304 15.53 2.37 12.30
N GLU A 305 16.79 2.62 12.69
CA GLU A 305 17.34 2.16 13.97
C GLU A 305 16.57 2.70 15.17
N THR A 306 16.16 3.98 15.13
CA THR A 306 15.32 4.59 16.18
C THR A 306 13.97 3.88 16.28
N ALA A 307 13.33 3.59 15.16
CA ALA A 307 12.03 2.94 15.13
C ALA A 307 12.11 1.50 15.68
N ILE A 308 13.07 0.71 15.19
CA ILE A 308 13.29 -0.66 15.65
C ILE A 308 13.67 -0.71 17.13
N ALA A 309 14.57 0.18 17.59
CA ALA A 309 14.91 0.28 19.00
C ALA A 309 13.69 0.60 19.87
N ALA A 310 12.80 1.49 19.40
CA ALA A 310 11.58 1.83 20.12
C ALA A 310 10.62 0.63 20.21
N PHE A 311 10.42 -0.12 19.12
CA PHE A 311 9.58 -1.32 19.15
C PHE A 311 10.17 -2.45 20.01
N ARG A 312 11.49 -2.70 19.93
CA ARG A 312 12.17 -3.65 20.83
C ARG A 312 12.00 -3.24 22.30
N LYS A 313 12.01 -1.94 22.60
CA LYS A 313 11.81 -1.47 23.97
C LYS A 313 10.42 -1.80 24.54
N ILE A 314 9.39 -1.86 23.70
CA ILE A 314 8.04 -2.30 24.11
C ILE A 314 8.09 -3.76 24.55
N LEU A 315 8.80 -4.61 23.80
CA LEU A 315 8.98 -6.04 24.13
C LEU A 315 9.71 -6.24 25.46
N GLU A 316 10.68 -5.37 25.77
CA GLU A 316 11.42 -5.40 27.04
C GLU A 316 10.58 -4.91 28.23
N LEU A 317 9.79 -3.85 28.04
CA LEU A 317 9.01 -3.23 29.10
C LEU A 317 7.76 -4.04 29.44
N ASP A 318 7.23 -4.80 28.48
CA ASP A 318 6.00 -5.57 28.68
C ASP A 318 6.23 -7.07 28.80
N THR A 319 6.16 -7.56 30.03
CA THR A 319 6.17 -9.00 30.34
C THR A 319 4.76 -9.60 30.40
N SER A 320 3.71 -8.80 30.21
CA SER A 320 2.33 -9.28 30.12
C SER A 320 2.17 -10.20 28.93
N ARG A 321 1.50 -11.33 29.18
CA ARG A 321 1.08 -12.26 28.12
C ARG A 321 -0.05 -11.71 27.25
N ARG A 322 -0.68 -10.58 27.63
CA ARG A 322 -1.88 -9.99 27.00
C ARG A 322 -1.72 -8.53 26.59
N SER A 323 -0.56 -8.16 26.07
CA SER A 323 -0.27 -6.76 25.72
C SER A 323 -0.54 -6.42 24.26
N GLU A 324 -1.63 -5.72 24.01
CA GLU A 324 -1.98 -5.17 22.69
C GLU A 324 -0.81 -4.43 22.03
N LEU A 325 -0.13 -3.58 22.79
CA LEU A 325 1.01 -2.79 22.30
C LEU A 325 2.21 -3.65 21.94
N ARG A 326 2.44 -4.77 22.65
CA ARG A 326 3.53 -5.70 22.34
C ARG A 326 3.30 -6.36 20.99
N TYR A 327 2.09 -6.85 20.75
CA TYR A 327 1.70 -7.42 19.45
C TYR A 327 1.81 -6.41 18.31
N LEU A 328 1.16 -5.24 18.45
CA LEU A 328 1.18 -4.19 17.44
C LEU A 328 2.60 -3.69 17.16
N GLY A 329 3.41 -3.50 18.21
CA GLY A 329 4.81 -3.12 18.07
C GLY A 329 5.65 -4.18 17.37
N THR A 330 5.33 -5.46 17.55
CA THR A 330 6.02 -6.57 16.90
C THR A 330 5.67 -6.65 15.41
N ILE A 331 4.40 -6.54 15.04
CA ILE A 331 3.97 -6.47 13.63
C ILE A 331 4.58 -5.24 12.95
N ALA A 332 4.51 -4.07 13.60
CA ALA A 332 5.06 -2.83 13.05
C ALA A 332 6.59 -2.94 12.82
N ALA A 333 7.32 -3.57 13.74
CA ALA A 333 8.74 -3.85 13.55
C ALA A 333 9.00 -4.82 12.40
N GLY A 334 8.23 -5.91 12.31
CA GLY A 334 8.31 -6.88 11.21
C GLY A 334 8.13 -6.21 9.86
N ARG A 335 7.01 -5.50 9.65
CA ARG A 335 6.70 -4.72 8.43
C ARG A 335 7.79 -3.72 8.07
N LEU A 336 8.30 -3.00 9.07
CA LEU A 336 9.35 -2.01 8.86
C LEU A 336 10.66 -2.67 8.38
N LEU A 337 11.03 -3.81 8.95
CA LEU A 337 12.21 -4.57 8.54
C LEU A 337 12.05 -5.16 7.14
N VAL A 338 10.85 -5.63 6.76
CA VAL A 338 10.56 -6.07 5.38
C VAL A 338 10.78 -4.93 4.41
N ALA A 339 10.14 -3.77 4.66
CA ALA A 339 10.29 -2.60 3.80
C ALA A 339 11.75 -2.14 3.72
N ALA A 340 12.50 -2.26 4.83
CA ALA A 340 13.92 -1.91 4.85
C ALA A 340 14.77 -2.88 4.04
N ALA A 341 14.46 -4.18 4.09
CA ALA A 341 15.10 -5.21 3.30
C ALA A 341 14.91 -4.95 1.79
N GLU A 342 13.69 -4.63 1.36
CA GLU A 342 13.38 -4.30 -0.05
C GLU A 342 14.16 -3.09 -0.58
N ARG A 343 14.39 -2.08 0.28
CA ARG A 343 15.19 -0.90 -0.08
C ARG A 343 16.70 -1.15 -0.03
N SER A 344 17.12 -2.17 0.72
CA SER A 344 18.54 -2.45 0.98
C SER A 344 19.19 -3.32 -0.09
N ASP A 345 18.50 -3.67 -1.17
CA ASP A 345 19.09 -4.44 -2.26
C ASP A 345 20.34 -3.75 -2.86
N GLU A 346 20.49 -2.43 -2.69
CA GLU A 346 21.70 -1.68 -3.05
C GLU A 346 22.82 -1.73 -1.98
N LEU A 347 22.52 -2.01 -0.71
CA LEU A 347 23.43 -1.90 0.44
C LEU A 347 24.23 -3.19 0.74
N GLY A 348 24.08 -4.22 -0.09
CA GLY A 348 24.84 -5.46 -0.02
C GLY A 348 24.09 -6.61 0.64
N THR A 349 24.55 -7.84 0.36
CA THR A 349 23.74 -9.03 0.58
C THR A 349 23.54 -9.38 2.06
N SER A 350 24.60 -9.26 2.86
CA SER A 350 24.57 -9.65 4.27
C SER A 350 23.62 -8.82 5.14
N HIS A 351 23.45 -7.52 4.83
CA HIS A 351 22.62 -6.64 5.65
C HIS A 351 21.14 -6.95 5.50
N CYS A 352 20.67 -7.12 4.26
CA CYS A 352 19.28 -7.44 3.98
C CYS A 352 18.89 -8.84 4.52
N ASP A 353 19.78 -9.83 4.47
CA ASP A 353 19.54 -11.14 5.08
C ASP A 353 19.32 -11.02 6.61
N ALA A 354 20.12 -10.17 7.29
CA ALA A 354 19.96 -9.92 8.72
C ALA A 354 18.62 -9.23 9.05
N LEU A 355 18.18 -8.27 8.22
CA LEU A 355 16.88 -7.60 8.37
C LEU A 355 15.73 -8.60 8.22
N LEU A 356 15.78 -9.46 7.20
CA LEU A 356 14.74 -10.45 6.95
C LEU A 356 14.66 -11.50 8.07
N VAL A 357 15.80 -12.00 8.57
CA VAL A 357 15.82 -12.93 9.71
C VAL A 357 15.23 -12.28 10.95
N GLU A 358 15.53 -11.01 11.20
CA GLU A 358 14.93 -10.29 12.32
C GLU A 358 13.42 -10.07 12.12
N ALA A 359 12.98 -9.77 10.89
CA ALA A 359 11.57 -9.64 10.55
C ALA A 359 10.80 -10.94 10.83
N THR A 360 11.35 -12.09 10.41
CA THR A 360 10.78 -13.41 10.71
C THR A 360 10.59 -13.61 12.21
N ARG A 361 11.60 -13.28 13.03
CA ARG A 361 11.52 -13.39 14.49
C ARG A 361 10.40 -12.52 15.08
N HIS A 362 10.19 -11.33 14.51
CA HIS A 362 9.07 -10.49 14.91
C HIS A 362 7.72 -11.14 14.56
N PHE A 363 7.52 -11.64 13.33
CA PHE A 363 6.26 -12.31 12.99
C PHE A 363 5.99 -13.58 13.82
N GLU A 364 7.03 -14.38 14.12
CA GLU A 364 6.92 -15.52 15.04
C GLU A 364 6.47 -15.11 16.44
N GLU A 365 7.03 -14.02 16.96
CA GLU A 365 6.66 -13.46 18.26
C GLU A 365 5.22 -12.91 18.25
N ALA A 366 4.80 -12.24 17.17
CA ALA A 366 3.43 -11.77 17.00
C ALA A 366 2.44 -12.93 17.00
N HIS A 367 2.75 -14.01 16.25
CA HIS A 367 1.95 -15.24 16.23
C HIS A 367 1.85 -15.90 17.60
N ARG A 368 2.98 -15.99 18.33
CA ARG A 368 3.01 -16.51 19.70
C ARG A 368 2.08 -15.69 20.62
N LEU A 369 2.12 -14.36 20.52
CA LEU A 369 1.28 -13.47 21.34
C LEU A 369 -0.22 -13.63 21.02
N VAL A 370 -0.61 -13.69 19.75
CA VAL A 370 -2.00 -13.92 19.32
C VAL A 370 -2.54 -15.23 19.88
N ARG A 371 -1.77 -16.32 19.79
CA ARG A 371 -2.14 -17.62 20.37
C ARG A 371 -2.28 -17.56 21.89
N GLU A 372 -1.42 -16.83 22.58
CA GLU A 372 -1.53 -16.65 24.04
C GLU A 372 -2.76 -15.85 24.46
N TRP A 373 -3.32 -15.02 23.57
CA TRP A 373 -4.54 -14.27 23.83
C TRP A 373 -5.80 -15.08 23.59
N GLY A 374 -5.70 -16.19 22.85
CA GLY A 374 -6.84 -16.96 22.37
C GLY A 374 -7.51 -16.32 21.16
N HIS A 375 -6.74 -15.55 20.37
CA HIS A 375 -7.10 -15.23 19.00
C HIS A 375 -6.47 -16.29 18.09
N ASP A 376 -7.20 -16.67 17.05
CA ASP A 376 -6.77 -17.74 16.15
C ASP A 376 -5.97 -17.21 14.94
N ASP A 377 -5.95 -15.89 14.73
CA ASP A 377 -5.50 -15.30 13.47
C ASP A 377 -4.65 -14.02 13.65
N LEU A 378 -3.65 -13.87 12.76
CA LEU A 378 -2.82 -12.66 12.61
C LEU A 378 -3.44 -11.62 11.65
N GLY A 379 -4.51 -11.98 10.93
CA GLY A 379 -5.14 -11.13 9.93
C GLY A 379 -4.20 -10.86 8.75
N ASP A 380 -4.12 -9.59 8.35
CA ASP A 380 -3.29 -9.11 7.23
C ASP A 380 -1.78 -9.36 7.42
N ALA A 381 -1.31 -9.51 8.67
CA ALA A 381 0.10 -9.75 8.97
C ALA A 381 0.60 -11.13 8.51
N TRP A 382 -0.28 -12.08 8.18
CA TRP A 382 0.12 -13.33 7.52
C TRP A 382 0.76 -13.08 6.14
N GLY A 383 0.19 -12.18 5.35
CA GLY A 383 0.70 -11.84 4.02
C GLY A 383 2.11 -11.22 4.10
N ASP A 384 2.31 -10.31 5.06
CA ASP A 384 3.63 -9.71 5.31
C ASP A 384 4.67 -10.74 5.76
N TRP A 385 4.27 -11.73 6.57
CA TRP A 385 5.16 -12.81 6.97
C TRP A 385 5.52 -13.72 5.78
N GLY A 386 4.54 -14.09 4.95
CA GLY A 386 4.78 -14.80 3.69
C GLY A 386 5.76 -14.05 2.79
N LYS A 387 5.60 -12.72 2.69
CA LYS A 387 6.51 -11.83 1.96
C LYS A 387 7.95 -11.88 2.46
N VAL A 388 8.20 -11.91 3.78
CA VAL A 388 9.56 -12.08 4.32
C VAL A 388 10.20 -13.37 3.85
N LEU A 389 9.47 -14.48 3.95
CA LEU A 389 9.97 -15.81 3.58
C LEU A 389 10.22 -15.88 2.07
N ALA A 390 9.38 -15.23 1.27
CA ALA A 390 9.55 -15.12 -0.15
C ALA A 390 10.82 -14.36 -0.54
N LEU A 391 11.09 -13.22 0.10
CA LEU A 391 12.31 -12.45 -0.10
C LEU A 391 13.55 -13.23 0.34
N GLN A 392 13.50 -13.94 1.48
CA GLN A 392 14.59 -14.82 1.92
C GLN A 392 14.91 -15.90 0.88
N MET A 393 13.87 -16.52 0.31
CA MET A 393 14.06 -17.51 -0.74
C MET A 393 14.69 -16.88 -1.98
N ARG A 394 14.14 -15.78 -2.50
CA ARG A 394 14.66 -15.10 -3.69
C ARG A 394 16.15 -14.77 -3.54
N ARG A 395 16.53 -14.22 -2.38
CA ARG A 395 17.94 -13.90 -2.09
C ARG A 395 18.82 -15.12 -1.97
N TYR A 396 18.32 -16.18 -1.33
CA TYR A 396 19.03 -17.44 -1.27
C TYR A 396 19.26 -18.02 -2.68
N ILE A 397 18.25 -17.95 -3.57
CA ILE A 397 18.37 -18.34 -4.98
C ILE A 397 19.41 -17.50 -5.72
N SER A 398 19.35 -16.17 -5.58
CA SER A 398 20.31 -15.25 -6.20
C SER A 398 21.74 -15.42 -5.66
N SER A 399 21.91 -15.95 -4.45
CA SER A 399 23.23 -16.24 -3.87
C SER A 399 23.87 -17.52 -4.40
N ILE A 400 23.11 -18.37 -5.11
CA ILE A 400 23.64 -19.59 -5.72
C ILE A 400 24.57 -19.14 -6.87
N PRO A 401 25.87 -19.46 -6.81
CA PRO A 401 26.80 -19.08 -7.87
C PRO A 401 26.34 -19.66 -9.21
N SER A 402 26.53 -18.90 -10.28
CA SER A 402 26.37 -19.42 -11.64
C SER A 402 27.35 -20.59 -11.81
N ILE A 403 26.82 -21.72 -12.30
CA ILE A 403 27.46 -23.04 -12.25
C ILE A 403 28.76 -23.11 -13.08
N GLY A 404 29.02 -22.12 -13.93
CA GLY A 404 30.25 -22.01 -14.70
C GLY A 404 31.48 -21.53 -13.93
N SER A 405 31.34 -20.92 -12.74
CA SER A 405 32.42 -20.08 -12.20
C SER A 405 33.44 -20.78 -11.30
N GLN A 406 33.07 -21.77 -10.48
CA GLN A 406 34.03 -22.53 -9.64
C GLN A 406 33.52 -23.94 -9.31
N SER A 407 34.37 -24.96 -9.49
CA SER A 407 34.09 -26.39 -9.36
C SER A 407 33.78 -26.91 -7.95
N GLN A 408 33.17 -26.11 -7.07
CA GLN A 408 32.59 -26.65 -5.84
C GLN A 408 31.27 -27.32 -6.18
N SER A 409 31.19 -28.63 -5.96
CA SER A 409 29.95 -29.39 -6.14
C SER A 409 28.87 -28.79 -5.24
N LEU A 410 27.88 -28.12 -5.85
CA LEU A 410 26.68 -27.69 -5.15
C LEU A 410 25.97 -28.94 -4.60
N ASN A 411 25.64 -28.92 -3.30
CA ASN A 411 24.78 -29.96 -2.73
C ASN A 411 23.33 -29.65 -3.10
N TRP A 412 22.88 -30.20 -4.23
CA TRP A 412 21.53 -30.01 -4.77
C TRP A 412 20.44 -30.46 -3.80
N SER A 413 20.68 -31.50 -3.00
CA SER A 413 19.73 -31.95 -1.97
C SER A 413 19.56 -30.92 -0.85
N ASP A 414 20.65 -30.38 -0.30
CA ASP A 414 20.58 -29.36 0.75
C ASP A 414 19.91 -28.08 0.23
N LEU A 415 20.25 -27.70 -1.01
CA LEU A 415 19.66 -26.57 -1.70
C LEU A 415 18.14 -26.77 -1.85
N LEU A 416 17.73 -27.91 -2.42
CA LEU A 416 16.32 -28.25 -2.61
C LEU A 416 15.55 -28.23 -1.30
N GLN A 417 16.11 -28.85 -0.25
CA GLN A 417 15.47 -28.91 1.06
C GLN A 417 15.27 -27.51 1.64
N ARG A 418 16.29 -26.65 1.57
CA ARG A 418 16.22 -25.30 2.13
C ARG A 418 15.25 -24.41 1.36
N VAL A 419 15.34 -24.40 0.03
CA VAL A 419 14.43 -23.59 -0.81
C VAL A 419 12.99 -24.11 -0.68
N SER A 420 12.77 -25.42 -0.72
CA SER A 420 11.42 -26.00 -0.54
C SER A 420 10.83 -25.69 0.82
N THR A 421 11.66 -25.65 1.89
CA THR A 421 11.19 -25.29 3.23
C THR A 421 10.70 -23.84 3.26
N LEU A 422 11.48 -22.90 2.71
CA LEU A 422 11.06 -21.50 2.61
C LEU A 422 9.81 -21.34 1.75
N CYS A 423 9.73 -22.07 0.64
CA CYS A 423 8.58 -22.05 -0.25
C CYS A 423 7.30 -22.54 0.43
N ASN A 424 7.34 -23.72 1.07
CA ASN A 424 6.20 -24.26 1.79
C ASN A 424 5.76 -23.33 2.94
N GLN A 425 6.72 -22.80 3.71
CA GLN A 425 6.40 -21.88 4.80
C GLN A 425 5.77 -20.58 4.28
N ALA A 426 6.26 -20.03 3.17
CA ALA A 426 5.67 -18.85 2.54
C ALA A 426 4.24 -19.15 2.06
N SER A 427 4.03 -20.26 1.33
CA SER A 427 2.70 -20.72 0.89
C SER A 427 1.73 -20.91 2.04
N GLU A 428 2.15 -21.55 3.14
CA GLU A 428 1.31 -21.70 4.34
C GLU A 428 0.88 -20.34 4.90
N ARG A 429 1.76 -19.31 4.86
CA ARG A 429 1.42 -17.98 5.37
C ARG A 429 0.50 -17.23 4.43
N PHE A 430 0.72 -17.30 3.12
CA PHE A 430 -0.19 -16.69 2.15
C PHE A 430 -1.57 -17.37 2.17
N GLN A 431 -1.63 -18.69 2.30
CA GLN A 431 -2.90 -19.39 2.46
C GLN A 431 -3.64 -18.95 3.73
N ALA A 432 -2.94 -18.84 4.86
CA ALA A 432 -3.53 -18.31 6.09
C ALA A 432 -4.03 -16.86 5.92
N ALA A 433 -3.34 -16.03 5.15
CA ALA A 433 -3.80 -14.68 4.80
C ALA A 433 -5.10 -14.71 3.98
N THR A 434 -5.19 -15.59 2.97
CA THR A 434 -6.41 -15.77 2.16
C THR A 434 -7.59 -16.22 3.01
N GLU A 435 -7.37 -17.19 3.92
CA GLU A 435 -8.40 -17.71 4.82
C GLU A 435 -8.88 -16.62 5.79
N ALA A 436 -7.96 -15.82 6.33
CA ALA A 436 -8.27 -14.68 7.20
C ALA A 436 -9.15 -13.61 6.52
N VAL A 437 -8.97 -13.37 5.22
CA VAL A 437 -9.78 -12.42 4.45
C VAL A 437 -11.21 -12.94 4.22
N GLY A 438 -11.37 -14.25 4.00
CA GLY A 438 -12.64 -14.88 3.62
C GLY A 438 -13.72 -14.93 4.71
N GLU A 439 -13.35 -14.82 5.99
CA GLU A 439 -14.31 -14.94 7.10
C GLU A 439 -15.03 -13.62 7.45
N GLY A 440 -14.63 -12.50 6.86
CA GLY A 440 -15.25 -11.19 7.12
C GLY A 440 -16.36 -10.83 6.12
N GLU A 441 -17.60 -11.29 6.35
CA GLU A 441 -18.79 -10.97 5.53
C GLU A 441 -19.28 -9.51 5.65
N ASP A 442 -18.58 -8.62 6.37
CA ASP A 442 -19.04 -7.25 6.59
C ASP A 442 -18.90 -6.39 5.32
N GLU A 443 -20.03 -5.89 4.82
CA GLU A 443 -20.26 -5.12 3.57
C GLU A 443 -19.42 -3.83 3.40
N GLU A 444 -18.52 -3.46 4.33
CA GLU A 444 -17.61 -2.31 4.19
C GLU A 444 -16.33 -2.65 3.40
N MET A 445 -16.46 -3.50 2.38
CA MET A 445 -15.38 -4.16 1.63
C MET A 445 -14.74 -3.28 0.52
N GLU A 446 -15.16 -2.02 0.34
CA GLU A 446 -14.72 -1.19 -0.80
C GLU A 446 -13.23 -0.79 -0.76
N ASP A 447 -12.57 -0.84 0.41
CA ASP A 447 -11.14 -0.45 0.55
C ASP A 447 -10.16 -1.65 0.65
N ARG A 448 -10.63 -2.91 0.55
CA ARG A 448 -9.76 -4.10 0.72
C ARG A 448 -8.98 -4.56 -0.52
N SER A 449 -9.21 -3.99 -1.71
CA SER A 449 -8.79 -4.65 -2.96
C SER A 449 -7.29 -4.56 -3.30
N THR A 450 -6.54 -3.54 -2.87
CA THR A 450 -5.17 -3.36 -3.37
C THR A 450 -4.13 -4.14 -2.57
N SER A 451 -4.21 -4.12 -1.24
CA SER A 451 -3.21 -4.82 -0.41
C SER A 451 -3.28 -6.33 -0.56
N ASP A 452 -4.45 -6.89 -0.89
CA ASP A 452 -4.62 -8.32 -1.04
C ASP A 452 -3.99 -8.85 -2.34
N LEU A 453 -4.13 -8.08 -3.42
CA LEU A 453 -3.49 -8.42 -4.70
C LEU A 453 -1.97 -8.37 -4.61
N ASP A 454 -1.40 -7.41 -3.86
CA ASP A 454 0.05 -7.24 -3.75
C ASP A 454 0.77 -8.50 -3.22
N TRP A 455 0.24 -9.12 -2.14
CA TRP A 455 0.87 -10.32 -1.59
C TRP A 455 0.58 -11.57 -2.43
N MET A 456 -0.56 -11.64 -3.13
CA MET A 456 -0.84 -12.73 -4.07
C MET A 456 0.10 -12.68 -5.28
N VAL A 457 0.30 -11.50 -5.87
CA VAL A 457 1.26 -11.25 -6.96
C VAL A 457 2.65 -11.66 -6.51
N LEU A 458 3.09 -11.20 -5.34
CA LEU A 458 4.37 -11.58 -4.79
C LEU A 458 4.48 -13.10 -4.57
N HIS A 459 3.40 -13.75 -4.13
CA HIS A 459 3.41 -15.20 -3.96
C HIS A 459 3.57 -15.94 -5.29
N ILE A 460 2.91 -15.47 -6.35
CA ILE A 460 3.07 -16.02 -7.71
C ILE A 460 4.50 -15.84 -8.19
N GLU A 461 5.09 -14.65 -8.06
CA GLU A 461 6.49 -14.40 -8.44
C GLU A 461 7.45 -15.33 -7.68
N HIS A 462 7.20 -15.51 -6.38
CA HIS A 462 7.95 -16.43 -5.54
C HIS A 462 7.88 -17.87 -6.04
N LEU A 463 6.69 -18.37 -6.33
CA LEU A 463 6.51 -19.73 -6.86
C LEU A 463 7.16 -19.86 -8.25
N SER A 464 7.02 -18.87 -9.13
CA SER A 464 7.68 -18.85 -10.44
C SER A 464 9.20 -18.87 -10.32
N ALA A 465 9.79 -18.14 -9.38
CA ALA A 465 11.22 -18.19 -9.10
C ALA A 465 11.66 -19.59 -8.63
N PHE A 466 10.84 -20.25 -7.80
CA PHE A 466 11.07 -21.64 -7.41
C PHE A 466 10.99 -22.60 -8.59
N VAL A 467 10.00 -22.45 -9.47
CA VAL A 467 9.83 -23.26 -10.69
C VAL A 467 11.04 -23.12 -11.62
N SER A 468 11.55 -21.90 -11.80
CA SER A 468 12.75 -21.64 -12.60
C SER A 468 14.00 -22.30 -11.98
N LEU A 469 14.16 -22.24 -10.66
CA LEU A 469 15.24 -22.96 -9.98
C LEU A 469 15.06 -24.48 -10.12
N ALA A 470 13.84 -24.98 -9.98
CA ALA A 470 13.55 -26.40 -10.12
C ALA A 470 13.86 -26.89 -11.54
N SER A 471 13.57 -26.10 -12.56
CA SER A 471 13.94 -26.40 -13.95
C SER A 471 15.45 -26.61 -14.09
N ARG A 472 16.25 -25.75 -13.46
CA ARG A 472 17.72 -25.91 -13.42
C ARG A 472 18.15 -27.15 -12.65
N GLY A 473 17.58 -27.35 -11.45
CA GLY A 473 17.84 -28.53 -10.63
C GLY A 473 17.51 -29.84 -11.35
N VAL A 474 16.46 -29.88 -12.17
CA VAL A 474 16.13 -31.04 -13.02
C VAL A 474 17.25 -31.30 -14.03
N THR A 475 17.75 -30.26 -14.70
CA THR A 475 18.80 -30.41 -15.73
C THR A 475 20.18 -30.73 -15.16
N GLU A 476 20.49 -30.23 -13.96
CA GLU A 476 21.87 -30.20 -13.44
C GLU A 476 22.09 -31.19 -12.28
N ALA A 477 21.04 -31.55 -11.53
CA ALA A 477 21.16 -32.54 -10.47
C ALA A 477 21.26 -33.96 -11.05
N PRO A 478 22.00 -34.87 -10.41
CA PRO A 478 22.14 -36.24 -10.87
C PRO A 478 20.98 -37.15 -10.42
N GLY A 479 20.50 -37.99 -11.34
CA GLY A 479 19.70 -39.19 -11.03
C GLY A 479 18.37 -38.91 -10.30
N ALA A 480 18.24 -39.43 -9.08
CA ALA A 480 17.01 -39.36 -8.30
C ALA A 480 16.70 -37.95 -7.77
N GLU A 481 17.71 -37.09 -7.61
CA GLU A 481 17.52 -35.71 -7.15
C GLU A 481 16.75 -34.88 -8.19
N SER A 482 16.99 -35.11 -9.48
CA SER A 482 16.26 -34.46 -10.58
C SER A 482 14.75 -34.73 -10.50
N LEU A 483 14.35 -35.94 -10.07
CA LEU A 483 12.94 -36.29 -9.92
C LEU A 483 12.28 -35.55 -8.75
N GLU A 484 12.97 -35.37 -7.62
CA GLU A 484 12.41 -34.60 -6.50
C GLU A 484 12.34 -33.10 -6.85
N TRP A 485 13.32 -32.55 -7.57
CA TRP A 485 13.25 -31.20 -8.14
C TRP A 485 12.04 -31.04 -9.06
N LEU A 486 11.84 -31.97 -10.00
CA LEU A 486 10.69 -31.96 -10.91
C LEU A 486 9.37 -31.98 -10.15
N ARG A 487 9.25 -32.89 -9.18
CA ARG A 487 8.04 -33.04 -8.37
C ARG A 487 7.71 -31.75 -7.61
N ARG A 488 8.69 -31.17 -6.94
CA ARG A 488 8.50 -29.93 -6.17
C ARG A 488 8.18 -28.76 -7.10
N GLY A 489 8.87 -28.67 -8.24
CA GLY A 489 8.60 -27.66 -9.26
C GLY A 489 7.17 -27.73 -9.79
N ILE A 490 6.64 -28.93 -10.05
CA ILE A 490 5.27 -29.11 -10.56
C ILE A 490 4.23 -28.68 -9.50
N LEU A 491 4.44 -29.01 -8.23
CA LEU A 491 3.54 -28.56 -7.15
C LEU A 491 3.53 -27.02 -7.03
N ALA A 492 4.71 -26.39 -7.08
CA ALA A 492 4.82 -24.93 -7.04
C ALA A 492 4.18 -24.28 -8.27
N PHE A 493 4.36 -24.86 -9.45
CA PHE A 493 3.74 -24.39 -10.70
C PHE A 493 2.20 -24.47 -10.64
N GLN A 494 1.64 -25.59 -10.18
CA GLN A 494 0.19 -25.76 -10.03
C GLN A 494 -0.42 -24.69 -9.11
N GLU A 495 0.25 -24.41 -7.99
CA GLU A 495 -0.18 -23.38 -7.05
C GLU A 495 -0.06 -21.97 -7.66
N ALA A 496 1.03 -21.69 -8.39
CA ALA A 496 1.22 -20.41 -9.08
C ALA A 496 0.13 -20.17 -10.12
N VAL A 497 -0.26 -21.21 -10.87
CA VAL A 497 -1.37 -21.14 -11.84
C VAL A 497 -2.67 -20.81 -11.13
N ARG A 498 -3.01 -21.52 -10.05
CA ARG A 498 -4.23 -21.29 -9.26
C ARG A 498 -4.33 -19.84 -8.78
N LEU A 499 -3.23 -19.32 -8.23
CA LEU A 499 -3.16 -17.93 -7.75
C LEU A 499 -3.22 -16.92 -8.90
N ALA A 500 -2.53 -17.17 -10.02
CA ALA A 500 -2.57 -16.27 -11.17
C ALA A 500 -3.98 -16.11 -11.75
N PHE A 501 -4.77 -17.18 -11.79
CA PHE A 501 -6.18 -17.09 -12.15
C PHE A 501 -6.98 -16.27 -11.13
N ALA A 502 -6.82 -16.56 -9.83
CA ALA A 502 -7.51 -15.81 -8.78
C ALA A 502 -7.18 -14.31 -8.81
N VAL A 503 -5.92 -13.95 -9.04
CA VAL A 503 -5.47 -12.54 -9.17
C VAL A 503 -6.10 -11.87 -10.40
N VAL A 504 -6.16 -12.56 -11.55
CA VAL A 504 -6.80 -12.01 -12.76
C VAL A 504 -8.32 -11.84 -12.57
N ASP A 505 -8.96 -12.71 -11.80
CA ASP A 505 -10.39 -12.64 -11.50
C ASP A 505 -10.72 -11.54 -10.46
N LEU A 506 -9.83 -11.33 -9.48
CA LEU A 506 -9.98 -10.32 -8.43
C LEU A 506 -9.58 -8.91 -8.90
N ALA A 507 -8.56 -8.81 -9.75
CA ALA A 507 -8.16 -7.56 -10.35
C ALA A 507 -9.22 -7.09 -11.35
N ASP A 508 -9.43 -5.78 -11.44
CA ASP A 508 -10.22 -5.21 -12.53
C ASP A 508 -9.65 -5.74 -13.85
N SER A 509 -10.50 -6.39 -14.65
CA SER A 509 -10.12 -7.07 -15.92
C SER A 509 -9.37 -6.19 -16.93
N ALA A 510 -9.22 -4.89 -16.66
CA ALA A 510 -8.45 -3.94 -17.45
C ALA A 510 -6.94 -3.95 -17.14
N ASP A 511 -6.49 -4.45 -15.99
CA ASP A 511 -5.08 -4.38 -15.63
C ASP A 511 -4.24 -5.41 -16.42
N TRP A 512 -3.16 -4.94 -17.02
CA TRP A 512 -2.29 -5.74 -17.88
C TRP A 512 -1.25 -6.52 -17.06
N GLN A 513 -0.87 -6.02 -15.88
CA GLN A 513 0.19 -6.58 -15.06
C GLN A 513 -0.14 -8.03 -14.65
N HIS A 514 -1.34 -8.24 -14.14
CA HIS A 514 -1.83 -9.56 -13.72
C HIS A 514 -1.91 -10.58 -14.88
N LYS A 515 -2.22 -10.11 -16.09
CA LYS A 515 -2.27 -10.95 -17.30
C LYS A 515 -0.87 -11.30 -17.80
N ALA A 516 0.07 -10.36 -17.72
CA ALA A 516 1.47 -10.60 -18.04
C ALA A 516 2.06 -11.62 -17.06
N LEU A 517 1.83 -11.43 -15.76
CA LEU A 517 2.22 -12.37 -14.71
C LEU A 517 1.68 -13.79 -14.94
N GLN A 518 0.41 -13.90 -15.36
CA GLN A 518 -0.16 -15.19 -15.77
C GLN A 518 0.61 -15.83 -16.94
N GLY A 519 1.04 -15.04 -17.92
CA GLY A 519 1.90 -15.49 -19.01
C GLY A 519 3.25 -15.99 -18.51
N ASP A 520 3.87 -15.28 -17.57
CA ASP A 520 5.17 -15.64 -16.97
C ASP A 520 5.08 -16.97 -16.20
N VAL A 521 3.98 -17.22 -15.49
CA VAL A 521 3.72 -18.51 -14.83
C VAL A 521 3.70 -19.65 -15.85
N PHE A 522 2.96 -19.50 -16.95
CA PHE A 522 2.90 -20.52 -17.99
C PHE A 522 4.24 -20.73 -18.70
N ALA A 523 4.99 -19.66 -18.95
CA ALA A 523 6.34 -19.74 -19.48
C ALA A 523 7.27 -20.53 -18.53
N ALA A 524 7.23 -20.25 -17.22
CA ALA A 524 7.99 -20.99 -16.22
C ALA A 524 7.62 -22.49 -16.21
N GLY A 525 6.32 -22.81 -16.30
CA GLY A 525 5.86 -24.19 -16.44
C GLY A 525 6.37 -24.88 -17.71
N TYR A 526 6.37 -24.18 -18.85
CA TYR A 526 6.93 -24.68 -20.10
C TYR A 526 8.42 -25.04 -19.96
N HIS A 527 9.20 -24.16 -19.32
CA HIS A 527 10.62 -24.41 -19.04
C HIS A 527 10.85 -25.65 -18.17
N LEU A 528 10.03 -25.82 -17.14
CA LEU A 528 10.09 -27.00 -16.26
C LEU A 528 9.80 -28.30 -17.01
N LEU A 529 8.76 -28.32 -17.86
CA LEU A 529 8.44 -29.49 -18.68
C LEU A 529 9.53 -29.78 -19.72
N CYS A 530 10.15 -28.75 -20.29
CA CYS A 530 11.28 -28.92 -21.21
C CYS A 530 12.51 -29.50 -20.51
N ALA A 531 12.81 -29.03 -19.30
CA ALA A 531 13.88 -29.55 -18.45
C ALA A 531 13.66 -31.04 -18.11
N ALA A 532 12.40 -31.45 -17.92
CA ALA A 532 12.04 -32.83 -17.60
C ALA A 532 12.18 -33.81 -18.77
N ARG A 533 12.17 -33.35 -20.02
CA ARG A 533 12.11 -34.20 -21.22
C ARG A 533 13.21 -35.27 -21.32
N PRO A 534 14.50 -34.99 -21.00
CA PRO A 534 15.55 -36.00 -20.97
C PRO A 534 15.26 -37.14 -19.97
N HIS A 535 14.46 -36.86 -18.93
CA HIS A 535 14.15 -37.77 -17.83
C HIS A 535 12.83 -38.54 -18.04
N HIS A 536 12.25 -38.57 -19.26
CA HIS A 536 10.97 -39.24 -19.51
C HIS A 536 10.91 -40.70 -19.03
N GLN A 537 12.03 -41.44 -19.13
CA GLN A 537 12.13 -42.81 -18.62
C GLN A 537 11.99 -42.86 -17.09
N LEU A 538 12.66 -41.95 -16.39
CA LEU A 538 12.58 -41.83 -14.93
C LEU A 538 11.17 -41.42 -14.48
N VAL A 539 10.49 -40.54 -15.23
CA VAL A 539 9.09 -40.18 -14.97
C VAL A 539 8.15 -41.37 -15.20
N ALA A 540 8.39 -42.17 -16.24
CA ALA A 540 7.64 -43.39 -16.51
C ALA A 540 7.87 -44.49 -15.46
N GLU A 541 9.03 -44.51 -14.81
CA GLU A 541 9.39 -45.44 -13.73
C GLU A 541 8.96 -44.96 -12.34
N ALA A 542 8.59 -43.68 -12.19
CA ALA A 542 8.16 -43.12 -10.92
C ALA A 542 6.94 -43.86 -10.34
N PRO A 543 6.80 -43.94 -9.00
CA PRO A 543 5.66 -44.57 -8.34
C PRO A 543 4.33 -44.08 -8.91
N GLU A 544 3.33 -44.95 -8.99
CA GLU A 544 2.01 -44.58 -9.55
C GLU A 544 1.37 -43.42 -8.77
N THR A 545 1.60 -43.33 -7.46
CA THR A 545 1.20 -42.18 -6.62
C THR A 545 1.81 -40.85 -7.08
N TRP A 546 2.98 -40.88 -7.70
CA TRP A 546 3.61 -39.70 -8.30
C TRP A 546 2.98 -39.38 -9.64
N ARG A 547 2.78 -40.37 -10.51
CA ARG A 547 2.09 -40.15 -11.79
C ARG A 547 0.65 -39.67 -11.59
N SER A 548 -0.04 -40.20 -10.57
CA SER A 548 -1.36 -39.75 -10.15
C SER A 548 -1.35 -38.41 -9.38
N GLY A 549 -0.21 -37.96 -8.84
CA GLY A 549 -0.09 -36.63 -8.24
C GLY A 549 0.32 -35.55 -9.25
N LEU A 550 1.18 -35.93 -10.21
CA LEU A 550 1.62 -35.10 -11.32
C LEU A 550 0.50 -34.91 -12.35
N PHE A 551 -0.35 -35.93 -12.54
CA PHE A 551 -1.38 -35.97 -13.59
C PHE A 551 -2.74 -36.56 -13.17
N GLY A 552 -2.92 -37.04 -11.94
CA GLY A 552 -4.09 -37.87 -11.58
C GLY A 552 -5.33 -37.10 -11.13
N SER A 553 -6.31 -37.85 -10.63
CA SER A 553 -7.78 -37.72 -10.82
C SER A 553 -8.47 -36.36 -10.59
N GLN A 554 -7.81 -35.35 -10.04
CA GLN A 554 -8.30 -33.96 -10.12
C GLN A 554 -7.80 -33.21 -11.36
N GLY A 555 -6.93 -33.80 -12.17
CA GLY A 555 -6.26 -33.13 -13.29
C GLY A 555 -5.48 -31.90 -12.83
N MET A 556 -4.59 -31.38 -13.69
CA MET A 556 -4.38 -29.94 -13.67
C MET A 556 -5.69 -29.35 -14.20
N LEU A 557 -6.72 -29.25 -13.35
CA LEU A 557 -7.96 -28.56 -13.68
C LEU A 557 -7.59 -27.09 -13.80
N MET A 558 -7.05 -26.75 -14.97
CA MET A 558 -7.07 -25.39 -15.45
C MET A 558 -8.51 -24.95 -15.31
N PRO A 559 -8.82 -23.92 -14.50
CA PRO A 559 -10.18 -23.44 -14.38
C PRO A 559 -10.66 -23.18 -15.81
N SER A 560 -11.68 -23.93 -16.23
CA SER A 560 -12.28 -23.73 -17.54
C SER A 560 -12.62 -22.25 -17.63
N PRO A 561 -12.16 -21.52 -18.67
CA PRO A 561 -12.48 -20.10 -18.79
C PRO A 561 -14.00 -19.96 -18.65
N PRO A 562 -14.51 -18.98 -17.88
CA PRO A 562 -15.92 -18.84 -17.62
C PRO A 562 -16.64 -18.72 -18.97
N ILE A 563 -17.32 -19.79 -19.37
CA ILE A 563 -18.12 -19.83 -20.60
C ILE A 563 -19.27 -18.88 -20.33
N SER A 564 -19.18 -17.69 -20.91
CA SER A 564 -20.16 -16.64 -20.74
C SER A 564 -21.47 -17.04 -21.44
N GLY A 565 -22.42 -17.53 -20.64
CA GLY A 565 -23.84 -17.51 -20.96
C GLY A 565 -24.39 -18.69 -21.76
N GLU A 566 -24.57 -19.84 -21.12
CA GLU A 566 -25.69 -20.74 -21.42
C GLU A 566 -25.86 -21.76 -20.28
N SER A 567 -27.12 -22.06 -19.93
CA SER A 567 -27.47 -23.00 -18.86
C SER A 567 -27.13 -24.43 -19.28
N ALA A 568 -25.90 -24.87 -18.97
CA ALA A 568 -25.44 -26.21 -19.29
C ALA A 568 -26.11 -27.27 -18.38
N PRO A 569 -26.59 -28.40 -18.95
CA PRO A 569 -27.17 -29.49 -18.18
C PRO A 569 -26.13 -30.18 -17.30
N ALA A 570 -26.60 -30.83 -16.21
CA ALA A 570 -25.82 -31.48 -15.16
C ALA A 570 -24.54 -32.19 -15.68
N GLN A 571 -23.40 -31.66 -15.26
CA GLN A 571 -22.06 -31.95 -15.77
C GLN A 571 -21.60 -33.37 -15.44
N ALA A 572 -21.14 -34.10 -16.47
CA ALA A 572 -20.23 -35.21 -16.30
C ALA A 572 -18.94 -34.71 -15.61
N GLN A 573 -18.37 -35.51 -14.70
CA GLN A 573 -17.10 -35.17 -14.04
C GLN A 573 -16.06 -34.81 -15.11
N PRO A 574 -15.41 -33.64 -15.02
CA PRO A 574 -14.41 -33.23 -15.99
C PRO A 574 -13.29 -34.26 -16.00
N GLN A 575 -13.05 -34.87 -17.16
CA GLN A 575 -11.90 -35.75 -17.32
C GLN A 575 -10.62 -34.91 -17.20
N PRO A 576 -9.60 -35.40 -16.47
CA PRO A 576 -8.34 -34.69 -16.36
C PRO A 576 -7.72 -34.55 -17.75
N VAL A 577 -7.55 -33.30 -18.21
CA VAL A 577 -6.85 -33.00 -19.46
C VAL A 577 -5.36 -32.96 -19.14
N GLU A 578 -4.58 -33.79 -19.84
CA GLU A 578 -3.13 -33.76 -19.76
C GLU A 578 -2.62 -32.47 -20.44
N VAL A 579 -1.92 -31.62 -19.70
CA VAL A 579 -1.41 -30.35 -20.21
C VAL A 579 -0.01 -30.57 -20.77
N THR A 580 0.15 -30.32 -22.07
CA THR A 580 1.43 -30.48 -22.78
C THR A 580 2.28 -29.21 -22.71
N ALA A 581 3.57 -29.33 -23.05
CA ALA A 581 4.45 -28.16 -23.17
C ALA A 581 3.94 -27.17 -24.23
N GLU A 582 3.38 -27.69 -25.33
CA GLU A 582 2.75 -26.90 -26.38
C GLU A 582 1.49 -26.17 -25.89
N ASP A 583 0.68 -26.79 -25.02
CA ASP A 583 -0.47 -26.13 -24.40
C ASP A 583 -0.04 -24.96 -23.52
N LEU A 584 1.02 -25.12 -22.72
CA LEU A 584 1.56 -24.04 -21.87
C LEU A 584 2.08 -22.86 -22.69
N VAL A 585 2.74 -23.12 -23.83
CA VAL A 585 3.17 -22.06 -24.75
C VAL A 585 1.97 -21.29 -25.28
N ARG A 586 0.95 -21.99 -25.78
CA ARG A 586 -0.26 -21.33 -26.28
C ARG A 586 -0.93 -20.49 -25.19
N LEU A 587 -1.04 -21.02 -23.98
CA LEU A 587 -1.63 -20.31 -22.84
C LEU A 587 -0.82 -19.06 -22.45
N ALA A 588 0.51 -19.15 -22.48
CA ALA A 588 1.39 -18.01 -22.25
C ALA A 588 1.21 -16.93 -23.34
N GLU A 589 1.24 -17.31 -24.62
CA GLU A 589 1.02 -16.39 -25.75
C GLU A 589 -0.35 -15.72 -25.69
N GLU A 590 -1.41 -16.46 -25.34
CA GLU A 590 -2.74 -15.91 -25.13
C GLU A 590 -2.78 -14.91 -23.96
N ALA A 591 -2.16 -15.23 -22.83
CA ALA A 591 -2.11 -14.36 -21.66
C ALA A 591 -1.37 -13.05 -21.96
N TYR A 592 -0.20 -13.13 -22.58
CA TYR A 592 0.54 -11.95 -23.02
C TYR A 592 -0.19 -11.15 -24.11
N GLY A 593 -0.88 -11.81 -25.03
CA GLY A 593 -1.73 -11.16 -26.02
C GLY A 593 -2.85 -10.33 -25.36
N ARG A 594 -3.48 -10.88 -24.31
CA ARG A 594 -4.47 -10.14 -23.50
C ARG A 594 -3.83 -8.97 -22.74
N ALA A 595 -2.60 -9.12 -22.25
CA ALA A 595 -1.85 -8.04 -21.59
C ALA A 595 -1.52 -6.90 -22.57
N LEU A 596 -0.98 -7.21 -23.75
CA LEU A 596 -0.68 -6.23 -24.81
C LEU A 596 -1.92 -5.49 -25.36
N ALA A 597 -3.09 -6.12 -25.29
CA ALA A 597 -4.36 -5.52 -25.68
C ALA A 597 -4.98 -4.61 -24.61
N ALA A 598 -4.52 -4.70 -23.36
CA ALA A 598 -5.09 -3.94 -22.26
C ALA A 598 -4.65 -2.45 -22.29
N PRO A 599 -5.52 -1.53 -21.84
CA PRO A 599 -5.23 -0.11 -21.82
C PRO A 599 -4.11 0.22 -20.83
N GLY A 600 -3.20 1.12 -21.21
CA GLY A 600 -2.10 1.55 -20.33
C GLY A 600 -0.97 0.54 -20.18
N VAL A 601 -0.95 -0.52 -20.99
CA VAL A 601 0.12 -1.54 -20.97
C VAL A 601 1.52 -0.96 -21.14
N ASP A 602 2.44 -1.40 -20.29
CA ASP A 602 3.87 -1.23 -20.55
C ASP A 602 4.32 -2.26 -21.59
N ARG A 603 4.41 -1.80 -22.84
CA ARG A 603 4.85 -2.63 -23.96
C ARG A 603 6.32 -3.02 -23.88
N GLY A 604 7.10 -2.31 -23.05
CA GLY A 604 8.47 -2.63 -22.71
C GLY A 604 8.56 -3.98 -22.05
N GLU A 605 7.95 -4.06 -20.87
CA GLU A 605 7.95 -5.22 -19.99
C GLU A 605 7.31 -6.45 -20.64
N VAL A 606 6.05 -6.34 -21.10
CA VAL A 606 5.36 -7.49 -21.72
C VAL A 606 6.06 -7.96 -23.00
N GLY A 607 6.64 -7.03 -23.77
CA GLY A 607 7.42 -7.35 -24.96
C GLY A 607 8.69 -8.14 -24.64
N LEU A 608 9.29 -7.89 -23.48
CA LEU A 608 10.48 -8.61 -23.01
C LEU A 608 10.13 -10.07 -22.70
N SER A 609 9.12 -10.31 -21.86
CA SER A 609 8.68 -11.66 -21.48
C SER A 609 8.23 -12.50 -22.68
N CYS A 610 7.42 -11.92 -23.58
CA CYS A 610 7.07 -12.54 -24.86
C CYS A 610 8.30 -12.92 -25.70
N GLY A 611 9.27 -12.00 -25.76
CA GLY A 611 10.49 -12.16 -26.53
C GLY A 611 11.36 -13.30 -26.01
N GLU A 612 11.48 -13.41 -24.69
CA GLU A 612 12.25 -14.46 -24.00
C GLU A 612 11.63 -15.85 -24.18
N LEU A 613 10.30 -15.96 -24.06
CA LEU A 613 9.58 -17.21 -24.35
C LEU A 613 9.81 -17.64 -25.80
N ALA A 614 9.63 -16.74 -26.77
CA ALA A 614 9.85 -17.03 -28.18
C ALA A 614 11.31 -17.39 -28.52
N LEU A 615 12.27 -16.72 -27.88
CA LEU A 615 13.69 -17.05 -28.03
C LEU A 615 14.01 -18.45 -27.48
N SER A 616 13.38 -18.83 -26.37
CA SER A 616 13.52 -20.16 -25.78
C SER A 616 12.92 -21.25 -26.66
N LEU A 617 11.75 -20.99 -27.26
CA LEU A 617 11.14 -21.87 -28.27
C LEU A 617 12.06 -22.06 -29.48
N ALA A 618 12.67 -20.98 -29.96
CA ALA A 618 13.63 -21.04 -31.07
C ALA A 618 14.87 -21.88 -30.72
N ARG A 619 15.48 -21.64 -29.54
CA ARG A 619 16.62 -22.44 -29.05
C ARG A 619 16.27 -23.92 -29.00
N ARG A 620 15.07 -24.26 -28.53
CA ARG A 620 14.60 -25.65 -28.47
C ARG A 620 14.33 -26.25 -29.84
N ALA A 621 13.69 -25.52 -30.74
CA ALA A 621 13.46 -25.97 -32.12
C ALA A 621 14.79 -26.31 -32.81
N LEU A 622 15.81 -25.45 -32.68
CA LEU A 622 17.15 -25.70 -33.21
C LEU A 622 17.81 -26.94 -32.57
N ALA A 623 17.73 -27.10 -31.24
CA ALA A 623 18.28 -28.26 -30.55
C ALA A 623 17.61 -29.58 -30.98
N ASP A 624 16.31 -29.54 -31.33
CA ASP A 624 15.56 -30.68 -31.85
C ASP A 624 15.72 -30.86 -33.39
N GLY A 625 16.50 -30.01 -34.08
CA GLY A 625 16.65 -30.03 -35.54
C GLY A 625 15.39 -29.60 -36.31
N ARG A 626 14.48 -28.85 -35.69
CA ARG A 626 13.24 -28.31 -36.28
C ARG A 626 13.45 -26.88 -36.78
N ASP A 627 12.55 -26.44 -37.67
CA ASP A 627 12.51 -25.06 -38.14
C ASP A 627 12.19 -24.09 -36.99
N ALA A 628 13.12 -23.17 -36.71
CA ALA A 628 13.00 -22.16 -35.67
C ALA A 628 12.56 -20.78 -36.21
N THR A 629 12.32 -20.65 -37.52
CA THR A 629 12.09 -19.36 -38.20
C THR A 629 10.90 -18.59 -37.60
N SER A 630 9.77 -19.25 -37.37
CA SER A 630 8.58 -18.62 -36.80
C SER A 630 8.83 -18.10 -35.37
N ALA A 631 9.51 -18.89 -34.54
CA ALA A 631 9.84 -18.52 -33.16
C ALA A 631 10.85 -17.36 -33.11
N LEU A 632 11.88 -17.39 -33.96
CA LEU A 632 12.86 -16.30 -34.09
C LEU A 632 12.21 -15.00 -34.58
N GLN A 633 11.27 -15.08 -35.52
CA GLN A 633 10.52 -13.91 -35.98
C GLN A 633 9.59 -13.36 -34.89
N GLY A 634 8.91 -14.23 -34.13
CA GLY A 634 8.13 -13.83 -32.97
C GLY A 634 8.98 -13.14 -31.91
N ALA A 635 10.13 -13.73 -31.56
CA ALA A 635 11.10 -13.15 -30.62
C ALA A 635 11.57 -11.77 -31.09
N ALA A 636 12.02 -11.66 -32.34
CA ALA A 636 12.46 -10.39 -32.91
C ALA A 636 11.37 -9.31 -32.87
N THR A 637 10.12 -9.67 -33.16
CA THR A 637 8.99 -8.73 -33.14
C THR A 637 8.72 -8.21 -31.73
N SER A 638 8.62 -9.11 -30.75
CA SER A 638 8.34 -8.75 -29.35
C SER A 638 9.48 -7.96 -28.71
N LEU A 639 10.74 -8.35 -28.97
CA LEU A 639 11.90 -7.65 -28.42
C LEU A 639 12.12 -6.29 -29.08
N GLN A 640 11.78 -6.11 -30.37
CA GLN A 640 11.78 -4.78 -30.99
C GLN A 640 10.75 -3.84 -30.35
N LEU A 641 9.60 -4.38 -29.94
CA LEU A 641 8.61 -3.63 -29.18
C LEU A 641 9.21 -3.17 -27.84
N ALA A 642 9.86 -4.09 -27.12
CA ALA A 642 10.51 -3.79 -25.85
C ALA A 642 11.64 -2.76 -25.99
N ALA A 643 12.51 -2.94 -26.98
CA ALA A 643 13.61 -2.01 -27.30
C ALA A 643 13.12 -0.60 -27.68
N ARG A 644 11.89 -0.48 -28.18
CA ARG A 644 11.29 0.82 -28.53
C ARG A 644 10.66 1.52 -27.33
N PHE A 645 9.87 0.79 -26.54
CA PHE A 645 8.99 1.38 -25.53
C PHE A 645 9.51 1.28 -24.10
N GLY A 646 10.41 0.32 -23.80
CA GLY A 646 10.84 0.04 -22.45
C GLY A 646 11.73 1.10 -21.79
N THR A 647 11.98 0.88 -20.50
CA THR A 647 12.96 1.60 -19.71
C THR A 647 14.38 1.38 -20.26
N ARG A 648 15.36 2.14 -19.76
CA ARG A 648 16.75 2.01 -20.25
C ARG A 648 17.30 0.59 -20.05
N GLU A 649 16.95 -0.05 -18.94
CA GLU A 649 17.37 -1.40 -18.60
C GLU A 649 16.64 -2.43 -19.46
N GLU A 650 15.31 -2.35 -19.55
CA GLU A 650 14.53 -3.21 -20.47
C GLU A 650 15.01 -3.11 -21.91
N LYS A 651 15.37 -1.91 -22.37
CA LYS A 651 15.92 -1.70 -23.71
C LYS A 651 17.26 -2.39 -23.88
N ALA A 652 18.15 -2.33 -22.87
CA ALA A 652 19.43 -3.02 -22.91
C ALA A 652 19.22 -4.54 -23.01
N THR A 653 18.33 -5.10 -22.18
CA THR A 653 17.96 -6.52 -22.21
C THR A 653 17.31 -6.92 -23.52
N ALA A 654 16.40 -6.11 -24.05
CA ALA A 654 15.74 -6.35 -25.33
C ALA A 654 16.75 -6.37 -26.49
N TRP A 655 17.70 -5.43 -26.51
CA TRP A 655 18.76 -5.39 -27.51
C TRP A 655 19.72 -6.57 -27.42
N TYR A 656 20.05 -7.02 -26.21
CA TYR A 656 20.83 -8.22 -26.01
C TYR A 656 20.11 -9.47 -26.52
N ASN A 657 18.84 -9.66 -26.13
CA ASN A 657 18.03 -10.78 -26.60
C ASN A 657 17.82 -10.74 -28.12
N LEU A 658 17.73 -9.55 -28.73
CA LEU A 658 17.73 -9.37 -30.19
C LEU A 658 19.04 -9.81 -30.83
N ALA A 659 20.18 -9.55 -30.17
CA ALA A 659 21.47 -10.03 -30.64
C ALA A 659 21.52 -11.57 -30.63
N CYS A 660 21.00 -12.19 -29.56
CA CYS A 660 20.85 -13.64 -29.46
C CYS A 660 19.94 -14.20 -30.56
N ALA A 661 18.76 -13.61 -30.78
CA ALA A 661 17.84 -14.02 -31.84
C ALA A 661 18.48 -13.88 -33.24
N ALA A 662 19.19 -12.78 -33.51
CA ALA A 662 19.88 -12.58 -34.76
C ALA A 662 21.05 -13.55 -34.97
N ALA A 663 21.78 -13.90 -33.90
CA ALA A 663 22.85 -14.89 -33.96
C ALA A 663 22.30 -16.30 -34.26
N LEU A 664 21.20 -16.70 -33.61
CA LEU A 664 20.49 -17.96 -33.88
C LEU A 664 19.89 -18.02 -35.29
N ALA A 665 19.51 -16.87 -35.86
CA ALA A 665 19.03 -16.74 -37.24
C ALA A 665 20.16 -16.65 -38.28
N GLU A 666 21.43 -16.84 -37.88
CA GLU A 666 22.62 -16.73 -38.75
C GLU A 666 22.81 -15.34 -39.38
N ARG A 667 22.45 -14.27 -38.65
CA ARG A 667 22.56 -12.87 -39.09
C ARG A 667 23.59 -12.10 -38.27
N PRO A 668 24.90 -12.37 -38.45
CA PRO A 668 25.97 -11.82 -37.61
C PRO A 668 26.04 -10.28 -37.62
N SER A 669 25.73 -9.64 -38.76
CA SER A 669 25.71 -8.18 -38.87
C SER A 669 24.61 -7.56 -38.00
N LYS A 670 23.43 -8.20 -37.93
CA LYS A 670 22.33 -7.76 -37.07
C LYS A 670 22.57 -8.08 -35.61
N ALA A 671 23.20 -9.22 -35.31
CA ALA A 671 23.64 -9.53 -33.97
C ALA A 671 24.64 -8.48 -33.45
N SER A 672 25.58 -8.06 -34.29
CA SER A 672 26.57 -7.00 -33.97
C SER A 672 25.92 -5.65 -33.70
N GLU A 673 24.99 -5.26 -34.56
CA GLU A 673 24.25 -4.02 -34.44
C GLU A 673 23.45 -3.97 -33.13
N ALA A 674 22.72 -5.05 -32.83
CA ALA A 674 21.92 -5.16 -31.61
C ALA A 674 22.79 -5.19 -30.34
N LEU A 675 23.89 -5.96 -30.34
CA LEU A 675 24.81 -6.01 -29.19
C LEU A 675 25.46 -4.65 -28.93
N ARG A 676 25.84 -3.91 -29.99
CA ARG A 676 26.35 -2.54 -29.84
C ARG A 676 25.33 -1.62 -29.20
N ALA A 677 24.07 -1.66 -29.66
CA ALA A 677 22.98 -0.88 -29.09
C ALA A 677 22.74 -1.23 -27.60
N CYS A 678 22.84 -2.50 -27.22
CA CYS A 678 22.80 -2.92 -25.81
C CYS A 678 23.94 -2.27 -25.00
N LEU A 679 25.19 -2.42 -25.43
CA LEU A 679 26.37 -1.90 -24.69
C LEU A 679 26.40 -0.37 -24.57
N GLU A 680 25.76 0.36 -25.50
CA GLU A 680 25.57 1.81 -25.41
C GLU A 680 24.62 2.20 -24.27
N LEU A 681 23.65 1.34 -23.94
CA LEU A 681 22.68 1.57 -22.87
C LEU A 681 23.22 1.15 -21.50
N VAL A 682 24.10 0.14 -21.44
CA VAL A 682 24.66 -0.40 -20.19
C VAL A 682 25.83 0.44 -19.67
N SER A 683 25.95 0.56 -18.33
CA SER A 683 27.06 1.27 -17.69
C SER A 683 28.40 0.57 -17.97
N PRO A 684 29.54 1.27 -18.04
CA PRO A 684 30.84 0.66 -18.31
C PRO A 684 31.19 -0.49 -17.35
N ALA A 685 30.78 -0.41 -16.08
CA ALA A 685 30.99 -1.46 -15.10
C ALA A 685 30.21 -2.74 -15.44
N ALA A 686 28.93 -2.60 -15.82
CA ALA A 686 28.08 -3.73 -16.16
C ALA A 686 28.40 -4.34 -17.53
N ARG A 687 29.02 -3.61 -18.47
CA ARG A 687 29.42 -4.15 -19.78
C ARG A 687 30.23 -5.45 -19.67
N LYS A 688 31.14 -5.53 -18.69
CA LYS A 688 31.95 -6.74 -18.49
C LYS A 688 31.09 -7.97 -18.17
N ASP A 689 30.05 -7.79 -17.36
CA ASP A 689 29.17 -8.89 -16.94
C ASP A 689 28.27 -9.32 -18.09
N TRP A 690 27.72 -8.38 -18.85
CA TRP A 690 26.93 -8.69 -20.07
C TRP A 690 27.77 -9.39 -21.14
N LEU A 691 29.03 -8.97 -21.33
CA LEU A 691 29.95 -9.62 -22.27
C LEU A 691 30.35 -11.03 -21.81
N ARG A 692 30.48 -11.23 -20.50
CA ARG A 692 30.73 -12.54 -19.91
C ARG A 692 29.52 -13.45 -20.06
N GLU A 693 28.32 -12.96 -19.79
CA GLU A 693 27.07 -13.69 -20.02
C GLU A 693 26.92 -14.08 -21.49
N ALA A 694 27.20 -13.15 -22.42
CA ALA A 694 27.25 -13.42 -23.85
C ALA A 694 28.24 -14.55 -24.22
N SER A 695 29.35 -14.63 -23.49
CA SER A 695 30.35 -15.69 -23.65
C SER A 695 29.95 -17.01 -22.99
N GLU A 696 29.19 -16.99 -21.90
CA GLU A 696 28.71 -18.17 -21.17
C GLU A 696 27.54 -18.84 -21.91
N ASP A 697 26.76 -18.08 -22.68
CA ASP A 697 25.75 -18.61 -23.62
C ASP A 697 26.38 -19.44 -24.77
N GLN A 698 27.71 -19.53 -24.83
CA GLN A 698 28.45 -20.54 -25.58
C GLN A 698 28.33 -21.91 -24.90
N VAL A 699 27.70 -22.87 -25.58
CA VAL A 699 27.81 -24.27 -25.19
C VAL A 699 29.17 -24.80 -25.66
N GLU A 700 30.02 -25.18 -24.69
CA GLU A 700 31.22 -26.03 -24.86
C GLU A 700 32.36 -25.54 -25.77
N SER A 701 32.74 -24.26 -25.76
CA SER A 701 34.08 -23.87 -26.24
C SER A 701 34.81 -22.95 -25.27
N SER A 702 35.80 -23.51 -24.59
CA SER A 702 36.72 -22.81 -23.69
C SER A 702 37.66 -21.89 -24.48
N LEU A 703 37.30 -20.62 -24.62
CA LEU A 703 38.26 -19.56 -24.96
C LEU A 703 38.52 -18.69 -23.70
N PRO A 704 39.78 -18.35 -23.38
CA PRO A 704 40.10 -17.56 -22.20
C PRO A 704 39.66 -16.10 -22.38
N VAL A 705 38.68 -15.66 -21.59
CA VAL A 705 38.12 -14.29 -21.58
C VAL A 705 39.06 -13.27 -20.91
N ASP A 706 40.02 -13.73 -20.11
CA ASP A 706 40.83 -12.88 -19.23
C ASP A 706 41.86 -11.97 -19.95
N GLU A 707 42.17 -12.21 -21.23
CA GLU A 707 43.14 -11.38 -21.98
C GLU A 707 42.54 -10.15 -22.70
N CYS A 708 41.20 -9.99 -22.74
CA CYS A 708 40.55 -8.94 -23.55
C CYS A 708 40.13 -7.67 -22.78
N ALA A 709 40.45 -7.53 -21.49
CA ALA A 709 39.80 -6.54 -20.62
C ALA A 709 40.16 -5.06 -20.88
N ASP A 710 41.23 -4.75 -21.61
CA ASP A 710 41.80 -3.38 -21.69
C ASP A 710 41.49 -2.60 -22.99
N LEU A 711 40.74 -3.16 -23.95
CA LEU A 711 40.46 -2.50 -25.25
C LEU A 711 38.95 -2.53 -25.61
N SER A 712 38.27 -1.38 -25.44
CA SER A 712 36.81 -1.26 -25.60
C SER A 712 36.28 -1.56 -27.01
N ASP A 713 37.07 -1.30 -28.06
CA ASP A 713 36.62 -1.48 -29.44
C ASP A 713 36.82 -2.94 -29.92
N GLU A 714 37.85 -3.63 -29.41
CA GLU A 714 38.14 -5.05 -29.74
C GLU A 714 37.23 -6.04 -28.99
N LEU A 715 36.74 -5.66 -27.81
CA LEU A 715 35.82 -6.46 -26.99
C LEU A 715 34.50 -6.79 -27.73
N SER A 716 33.97 -5.85 -28.51
CA SER A 716 32.76 -6.10 -29.31
C SER A 716 33.01 -7.16 -30.40
N GLY A 717 34.19 -7.15 -31.01
CA GLY A 717 34.62 -8.14 -32.01
C GLY A 717 34.82 -9.53 -31.41
N CYS A 718 35.39 -9.62 -30.20
CA CYS A 718 35.56 -10.89 -29.48
C CYS A 718 34.23 -11.49 -29.04
N ALA A 719 33.31 -10.68 -28.49
CA ALA A 719 31.97 -11.11 -28.12
C ALA A 719 31.12 -11.53 -29.34
N LEU A 720 31.31 -10.86 -30.48
CA LEU A 720 30.68 -11.27 -31.74
C LEU A 720 31.26 -12.55 -32.30
N SER A 721 32.57 -12.72 -32.24
CA SER A 721 33.23 -13.96 -32.65
C SER A 721 32.80 -15.13 -31.75
N ALA A 722 32.64 -14.86 -30.46
CA ALA A 722 32.06 -15.76 -29.46
C ALA A 722 30.61 -16.17 -29.78
N LEU A 723 29.74 -15.22 -30.10
CA LEU A 723 28.36 -15.50 -30.53
C LEU A 723 28.31 -16.26 -31.88
N GLN A 724 29.28 -16.06 -32.77
CA GLN A 724 29.36 -16.68 -34.10
C GLN A 724 29.88 -18.14 -34.10
N LEU A 725 30.77 -18.51 -33.16
CA LEU A 725 31.41 -19.84 -33.10
C LEU A 725 30.42 -21.00 -32.92
N LYS A 726 29.23 -20.75 -32.35
CA LYS A 726 28.15 -21.74 -32.20
C LYS A 726 27.45 -22.06 -33.52
N THR A 727 27.27 -21.06 -34.40
CA THR A 727 26.50 -21.20 -35.65
C THR A 727 27.26 -22.04 -36.67
N GLN A 728 28.59 -21.92 -36.73
CA GLN A 728 29.40 -22.70 -37.68
C GLN A 728 29.61 -24.17 -37.27
N LYS A 729 29.71 -24.47 -35.96
CA LYS A 729 29.98 -25.84 -35.47
C LYS A 729 28.81 -26.81 -35.71
N HIS A 730 27.56 -26.32 -35.67
CA HIS A 730 26.39 -27.14 -35.98
C HIS A 730 26.24 -27.46 -37.48
N LEU A 731 26.77 -26.59 -38.36
CA LEU A 731 26.73 -26.79 -39.81
C LEU A 731 27.86 -27.69 -40.32
N SER A 732 29.01 -27.74 -39.64
CA SER A 732 30.11 -28.63 -40.05
C SER A 732 29.84 -30.12 -39.83
N ASP A 733 28.84 -30.47 -39.00
CA ASP A 733 28.41 -31.85 -38.75
C ASP A 733 27.16 -32.26 -39.55
N SER A 734 26.54 -31.34 -40.31
CA SER A 734 25.38 -31.63 -41.15
C SER A 734 25.64 -31.26 -42.62
N ASP A 735 25.89 -32.27 -43.46
CA ASP A 735 25.94 -32.14 -44.92
C ASP A 735 24.54 -31.80 -45.47
N LEU A 736 24.16 -30.53 -45.48
CA LEU A 736 22.95 -30.05 -46.17
C LEU A 736 23.26 -28.85 -47.09
N PRO A 737 22.86 -28.89 -48.38
CA PRO A 737 23.07 -27.78 -49.30
C PRO A 737 21.87 -26.83 -49.31
N GLY A 738 22.10 -25.55 -49.00
CA GLY A 738 21.12 -24.50 -49.29
C GLY A 738 21.32 -23.23 -48.47
N SER A 739 21.84 -22.17 -49.10
CA SER A 739 21.82 -20.83 -48.50
C SER A 739 20.40 -20.26 -48.55
N PHE A 740 19.82 -19.93 -47.40
CA PHE A 740 18.54 -19.22 -47.32
C PHE A 740 18.75 -17.73 -47.08
N SER A 741 17.99 -16.88 -47.77
CA SER A 741 17.91 -15.44 -47.53
C SER A 741 16.47 -15.06 -47.23
N VAL A 742 16.23 -14.52 -46.03
CA VAL A 742 14.95 -13.92 -45.62
C VAL A 742 15.16 -12.43 -45.40
N ALA A 743 14.42 -11.60 -46.13
CA ALA A 743 14.48 -10.15 -46.03
C ALA A 743 13.74 -9.66 -44.77
N LEU A 744 14.46 -8.97 -43.87
CA LEU A 744 13.82 -8.03 -42.95
C LEU A 744 13.65 -6.72 -43.72
N SER A 745 12.43 -6.22 -43.80
CA SER A 745 12.07 -5.02 -44.57
C SER A 745 12.80 -3.79 -44.03
N THR A 746 13.72 -3.24 -44.84
CA THR A 746 14.22 -1.87 -44.66
C THR A 746 13.29 -0.93 -45.43
N GLU A 747 12.48 -0.14 -44.73
CA GLU A 747 11.85 1.03 -45.33
C GLU A 747 12.90 2.14 -45.45
N ASP A 748 13.49 2.29 -46.64
CA ASP A 748 14.17 3.51 -47.08
C ASP A 748 14.11 3.61 -48.62
N GLY A 749 13.46 4.65 -49.11
CA GLY A 749 13.51 5.10 -50.52
C GLY A 749 13.20 6.60 -50.54
N LYS A 750 13.80 7.47 -51.34
CA LYS A 750 14.62 7.46 -52.56
C LYS A 750 15.50 8.73 -52.49
N GLY A 751 16.68 8.88 -53.11
CA GLY A 751 16.95 8.68 -54.54
C GLY A 751 18.38 9.07 -54.98
N HIS A 752 18.69 8.61 -56.20
CA HIS A 752 19.93 8.59 -57.01
C HIS A 752 20.73 9.92 -57.19
N VAL A 753 22.09 9.91 -57.17
CA VAL A 753 23.12 9.68 -58.26
C VAL A 753 23.17 10.85 -59.28
N THR A 754 24.26 11.54 -59.65
CA THR A 754 25.71 11.31 -59.98
C THR A 754 26.56 12.54 -59.55
N GLY A 755 27.83 12.48 -59.12
CA GLY A 755 29.06 12.30 -59.92
C GLY A 755 29.84 13.63 -60.10
N GLY A 756 31.17 13.65 -59.86
CA GLY A 756 32.07 14.72 -60.35
C GLY A 756 33.17 15.20 -59.40
N GLU A 757 34.42 14.96 -59.81
CA GLU A 757 35.70 15.28 -59.15
C GLU A 757 36.18 16.75 -59.22
N GLN A 758 37.01 17.11 -58.23
CA GLN A 758 38.16 18.03 -58.21
C GLN A 758 38.03 19.58 -58.30
N ALA A 759 38.67 20.20 -57.30
CA ALA A 759 39.63 21.33 -57.35
C ALA A 759 39.27 22.67 -56.66
N LYS A 760 40.25 23.10 -55.86
CA LYS A 760 40.45 24.36 -55.10
C LYS A 760 40.05 25.64 -55.85
N HIS A 761 39.40 26.61 -55.19
CA HIS A 761 39.92 27.97 -54.95
C HIS A 761 38.98 28.86 -54.09
N GLN A 762 39.52 30.02 -53.73
CA GLN A 762 39.18 30.97 -52.65
C GLN A 762 37.80 31.64 -52.67
N GLN A 763 37.40 32.10 -51.46
CA GLN A 763 36.33 33.06 -51.11
C GLN A 763 36.24 34.29 -52.05
N PRO A 764 35.05 34.90 -52.24
CA PRO A 764 34.56 35.92 -51.29
C PRO A 764 33.04 35.96 -51.05
N LYS A 765 32.67 36.46 -49.85
CA LYS A 765 31.35 36.93 -49.40
C LYS A 765 30.65 37.79 -50.48
N PRO A 766 29.32 37.64 -50.70
CA PRO A 766 28.44 38.77 -50.34
C PRO A 766 26.98 38.43 -49.95
N LYS A 767 26.45 39.31 -49.09
CA LYS A 767 25.08 39.88 -49.03
C LYS A 767 23.85 38.98 -49.11
N GLU A 768 23.26 38.84 -47.92
CA GLU A 768 21.86 38.66 -47.56
C GLU A 768 20.85 39.43 -48.45
N PRO A 769 19.77 38.76 -48.89
CA PRO A 769 18.48 39.39 -49.12
C PRO A 769 17.35 38.73 -48.31
N GLN A 770 16.41 39.57 -47.89
CA GLN A 770 15.24 39.29 -47.06
C GLN A 770 14.05 38.72 -47.85
N HIS A 771 13.19 37.98 -47.11
CA HIS A 771 11.76 37.64 -47.31
C HIS A 771 11.38 36.54 -48.34
N PRO A 772 10.18 35.89 -48.22
CA PRO A 772 9.16 35.91 -47.15
C PRO A 772 8.73 34.50 -46.64
N ALA A 773 7.89 34.54 -45.60
CA ALA A 773 7.23 33.40 -44.95
C ALA A 773 6.41 32.52 -45.92
N SER A 774 6.56 31.21 -45.77
CA SER A 774 5.68 30.19 -46.33
C SER A 774 5.41 29.13 -45.26
N GLN A 775 4.13 28.93 -45.00
CA GLN A 775 3.56 27.99 -44.04
C GLN A 775 3.73 26.57 -44.56
N ASN A 776 4.26 25.64 -43.75
CA ASN A 776 3.75 24.28 -43.82
C ASN A 776 3.88 23.51 -42.50
N ARG A 777 2.86 22.68 -42.29
CA ARG A 777 2.34 22.12 -41.04
C ARG A 777 3.19 20.96 -40.53
N GLN A 778 3.50 20.98 -39.23
CA GLN A 778 3.79 19.78 -38.43
C GLN A 778 2.51 19.35 -37.68
N PRO A 779 2.24 18.04 -37.52
CA PRO A 779 1.18 17.54 -36.65
C PRO A 779 1.67 17.60 -35.19
N GLN A 780 1.04 18.44 -34.37
CA GLN A 780 1.29 18.47 -32.94
C GLN A 780 0.54 17.34 -32.24
N LEU A 781 1.30 16.47 -31.58
CA LEU A 781 0.86 15.50 -30.59
C LEU A 781 0.09 16.20 -29.46
N LEU A 782 -1.02 15.57 -29.05
CA LEU A 782 -1.90 15.99 -27.96
C LEU A 782 -1.21 15.80 -26.61
N ASP A 783 -0.87 16.92 -25.98
CA ASP A 783 -0.40 17.04 -24.60
C ASP A 783 -1.58 16.94 -23.62
N VAL A 784 -1.68 15.84 -22.88
CA VAL A 784 -2.70 15.57 -21.86
C VAL A 784 -2.22 16.10 -20.51
N SER A 785 -2.26 17.41 -20.31
CA SER A 785 -2.25 18.02 -18.96
C SER A 785 -2.72 19.48 -18.96
N ARG A 786 -3.96 19.71 -19.40
CA ARG A 786 -4.75 20.91 -19.06
C ARG A 786 -6.23 20.57 -18.85
N ARG A 787 -6.56 19.90 -17.73
CA ARG A 787 -7.97 19.83 -17.28
C ARG A 787 -8.28 20.98 -16.34
N SER A 788 -8.70 22.11 -16.92
CA SER A 788 -9.51 23.14 -16.25
C SER A 788 -10.10 24.14 -17.26
N ALA A 789 -10.71 23.63 -18.33
CA ALA A 789 -11.54 24.45 -19.21
C ALA A 789 -12.93 23.80 -19.29
N ALA A 790 -13.98 24.63 -19.32
CA ALA A 790 -15.34 24.14 -19.46
C ALA A 790 -15.50 23.39 -20.79
N ALA A 791 -16.24 22.28 -20.79
CA ALA A 791 -16.38 21.40 -21.95
C ALA A 791 -17.85 21.12 -22.29
N CYS A 792 -18.10 20.93 -23.59
CA CYS A 792 -19.32 20.33 -24.12
C CYS A 792 -19.11 18.82 -24.23
N CYS A 793 -20.00 18.01 -23.65
CA CYS A 793 -19.87 16.56 -23.65
C CYS A 793 -21.10 15.91 -24.30
N GLN A 794 -20.87 14.87 -25.09
CA GLN A 794 -21.89 13.97 -25.62
C GLN A 794 -21.70 12.60 -24.96
N CYS A 795 -22.70 12.12 -24.24
CA CYS A 795 -22.68 10.82 -23.57
C CYS A 795 -22.89 9.68 -24.58
N ALA A 796 -22.55 8.45 -24.21
CA ALA A 796 -22.83 7.26 -25.02
C ALA A 796 -24.32 7.10 -25.35
N SER A 797 -25.20 7.51 -24.43
CA SER A 797 -26.67 7.59 -24.62
C SER A 797 -27.11 8.55 -25.73
N GLY A 798 -26.21 9.43 -26.21
CA GLY A 798 -26.52 10.49 -27.17
C GLY A 798 -26.92 11.82 -26.54
N GLU A 799 -27.08 11.89 -25.21
CA GLU A 799 -27.34 13.13 -24.51
C GLU A 799 -26.16 14.10 -24.61
N VAL A 800 -26.44 15.40 -24.79
CA VAL A 800 -25.43 16.45 -24.91
C VAL A 800 -25.63 17.46 -23.79
N GLY A 801 -24.57 17.74 -23.05
CA GLY A 801 -24.59 18.70 -21.94
C GLY A 801 -23.30 19.50 -21.80
N PHE A 802 -23.32 20.45 -20.87
CA PHE A 802 -22.23 21.35 -20.57
C PHE A 802 -21.64 21.02 -19.19
N SER A 803 -20.30 20.96 -19.09
CA SER A 803 -19.57 20.74 -17.85
C SER A 803 -18.61 21.89 -17.58
N ALA A 804 -18.90 22.69 -16.55
CA ALA A 804 -18.05 23.82 -16.15
C ALA A 804 -16.65 23.36 -15.67
N SER A 805 -16.54 22.16 -15.11
CA SER A 805 -15.26 21.57 -14.68
C SER A 805 -14.51 20.84 -15.79
N GLY A 806 -15.17 20.61 -16.94
CA GLY A 806 -14.67 19.74 -18.00
C GLY A 806 -14.78 18.25 -17.70
N GLY A 807 -15.35 17.85 -16.55
CA GLY A 807 -15.40 16.46 -16.09
C GLY A 807 -16.59 15.64 -16.59
N CYS A 808 -17.54 16.23 -17.30
CA CYS A 808 -18.68 15.53 -17.92
C CYS A 808 -19.47 14.58 -17.00
N SER A 809 -19.52 14.85 -15.69
CA SER A 809 -20.05 13.92 -14.68
C SER A 809 -21.52 13.54 -14.84
N PHE A 810 -22.29 14.30 -15.64
CA PHE A 810 -23.68 13.95 -15.96
C PHE A 810 -23.80 12.73 -16.89
N CYS A 811 -22.71 12.32 -17.57
CA CYS A 811 -22.68 11.10 -18.37
C CYS A 811 -22.44 9.82 -17.57
N GLN A 812 -22.32 9.90 -16.23
CA GLN A 812 -22.08 8.75 -15.35
C GLN A 812 -20.86 7.89 -15.74
N GLY A 813 -19.84 8.51 -16.35
CA GLY A 813 -18.61 7.83 -16.80
C GLY A 813 -18.53 7.60 -18.31
N ASP A 814 -19.67 7.47 -18.99
CA ASP A 814 -19.71 7.06 -20.40
C ASP A 814 -19.77 8.26 -21.37
N VAL A 815 -18.62 8.91 -21.56
CA VAL A 815 -18.49 10.06 -22.48
C VAL A 815 -18.07 9.59 -23.87
N ARG A 816 -18.96 9.76 -24.86
CA ARG A 816 -18.69 9.42 -26.26
C ARG A 816 -17.79 10.46 -26.95
N ARG A 817 -18.02 11.74 -26.69
CA ARG A 817 -17.27 12.83 -27.34
C ARG A 817 -17.22 14.09 -26.46
N THR A 818 -16.08 14.77 -26.45
CA THR A 818 -15.90 16.06 -25.77
C THR A 818 -15.39 17.14 -26.71
N GLU A 819 -15.87 18.37 -26.55
CA GLU A 819 -15.36 19.56 -27.24
C GLU A 819 -15.20 20.73 -26.26
N ASN A 820 -14.35 21.70 -26.61
CA ASN A 820 -14.26 22.94 -25.85
C ASN A 820 -15.60 23.68 -25.87
N ALA A 821 -16.03 24.16 -24.69
CA ALA A 821 -17.23 24.97 -24.61
C ALA A 821 -17.06 26.31 -25.35
N PRO A 822 -18.15 26.96 -25.79
CA PRO A 822 -18.09 28.31 -26.31
C PRO A 822 -17.46 29.26 -25.29
N GLN A 823 -16.71 30.27 -25.76
CA GLN A 823 -16.03 31.23 -24.87
C GLN A 823 -16.99 31.92 -23.89
N SER A 824 -18.26 32.13 -24.25
CA SER A 824 -19.31 32.65 -23.37
C SER A 824 -19.60 31.77 -22.15
N CYS A 825 -19.20 30.50 -22.19
CA CYS A 825 -19.43 29.50 -21.14
C CYS A 825 -18.19 29.24 -20.28
N HIS A 826 -17.13 30.04 -20.41
CA HIS A 826 -15.89 29.89 -19.64
C HIS A 826 -15.88 30.65 -18.30
N LEU A 827 -16.99 31.28 -17.91
CA LEU A 827 -17.08 32.02 -16.66
C LEU A 827 -17.10 31.06 -15.45
N SER A 828 -16.33 31.36 -14.42
CA SER A 828 -16.15 30.49 -13.24
C SER A 828 -17.39 30.38 -12.34
N LEU A 829 -18.40 31.22 -12.55
CA LEU A 829 -19.67 31.25 -11.83
C LEU A 829 -20.81 31.40 -12.84
N ILE A 830 -21.42 30.29 -13.21
CA ILE A 830 -22.57 30.23 -14.11
C ILE A 830 -23.79 29.83 -13.29
N ASP A 831 -24.80 30.70 -13.24
CA ASP A 831 -26.09 30.41 -12.61
C ASP A 831 -26.86 29.32 -13.38
N ALA A 832 -27.98 28.84 -12.80
CA ALA A 832 -28.74 27.74 -13.40
C ALA A 832 -29.30 28.09 -14.80
N ALA A 833 -29.65 29.36 -15.03
CA ALA A 833 -30.17 29.82 -16.31
C ALA A 833 -29.08 29.80 -17.40
N ALA A 834 -27.89 30.30 -17.08
CA ALA A 834 -26.76 30.33 -18.00
C ALA A 834 -26.17 28.93 -18.26
N ARG A 835 -26.27 27.98 -17.31
CA ARG A 835 -25.91 26.56 -17.55
C ARG A 835 -26.80 25.94 -18.62
N THR A 836 -28.10 26.22 -18.56
CA THR A 836 -29.07 25.74 -19.57
C THR A 836 -28.77 26.33 -20.95
N GLN A 837 -28.44 27.61 -21.00
CA GLN A 837 -28.04 28.28 -22.24
C GLN A 837 -26.75 27.69 -22.83
N CYS A 838 -25.76 27.39 -21.99
CA CYS A 838 -24.50 26.75 -22.40
C CYS A 838 -24.73 25.31 -22.91
N ALA A 839 -25.58 24.52 -22.27
CA ALA A 839 -25.95 23.19 -22.76
C ALA A 839 -26.61 23.27 -24.15
N GLN A 840 -27.49 24.24 -24.38
CA GLN A 840 -28.10 24.46 -25.70
C GLN A 840 -27.08 24.90 -26.77
N GLN A 841 -26.06 25.69 -26.39
CA GLN A 841 -24.98 26.05 -27.31
C GLN A 841 -24.10 24.84 -27.64
N CYS A 842 -23.78 24.00 -26.66
CA CYS A 842 -23.11 22.72 -26.86
C CYS A 842 -23.89 21.81 -27.83
N GLY A 843 -25.20 21.69 -27.65
CA GLY A 843 -26.07 20.95 -28.56
C GLY A 843 -25.99 21.47 -30.01
N ARG A 844 -25.94 22.79 -30.21
CA ARG A 844 -25.77 23.39 -31.55
C ARG A 844 -24.39 23.12 -32.14
N GLN A 845 -23.35 23.10 -31.33
CA GLN A 845 -21.97 22.83 -31.76
C GLN A 845 -21.81 21.41 -32.31
N PHE A 846 -22.38 20.41 -31.63
CA PHE A 846 -22.38 19.03 -32.13
C PHE A 846 -23.24 18.86 -33.39
N ARG A 847 -24.41 19.51 -33.47
CA ARG A 847 -25.26 19.47 -34.68
C ARG A 847 -24.60 20.10 -35.91
N ARG A 848 -23.79 21.16 -35.75
CA ARG A 848 -23.08 21.78 -36.88
C ARG A 848 -21.99 20.88 -37.48
N LYS A 849 -21.41 20.00 -36.66
CA LYS A 849 -20.37 19.06 -37.09
C LYS A 849 -20.93 17.76 -37.65
N SER A 850 -22.15 17.38 -37.27
CA SER A 850 -22.81 16.16 -37.79
C SER A 850 -23.38 16.31 -39.21
N TRP A 851 -23.19 17.46 -39.89
CA TRP A 851 -23.64 17.70 -41.26
C TRP A 851 -22.65 17.23 -42.34
N TYR A 852 -21.47 16.74 -41.95
CA TYR A 852 -20.60 16.00 -42.85
C TYR A 852 -20.68 14.51 -42.50
N PRO A 853 -21.19 13.64 -43.38
CA PRO A 853 -21.06 12.20 -43.19
C PRO A 853 -19.56 11.85 -43.21
N GLU A 854 -19.08 11.24 -42.12
CA GLU A 854 -17.78 10.59 -42.05
C GLU A 854 -17.81 9.39 -43.00
N GLY A 855 -17.33 9.61 -44.24
CA GLY A 855 -17.25 8.57 -45.24
C GLY A 855 -16.98 9.13 -46.64
N LEU A 856 -15.70 9.40 -46.93
CA LEU A 856 -15.01 9.32 -48.23
C LEU A 856 -13.76 10.23 -48.19
N ASN A 857 -12.58 9.63 -47.99
CA ASN A 857 -11.32 10.25 -48.37
C ASN A 857 -10.77 9.52 -49.59
N PHE A 858 -10.48 10.30 -50.64
CA PHE A 858 -9.66 9.98 -51.80
C PHE A 858 -8.19 9.84 -51.44
#